data_AF-A0A942JVB9-F1
#
_entry.id   AF-A0A942JVB9-F1
#
_cell.length_a   1.000
_cell.length_b   1.000
_cell.length_c   1.000
_cell.angle_alpha   90.00
_cell.angle_beta   90.00
_cell.angle_gamma   90.00
#
_symmetry.space_group_name_H-M   'P 1'
#
loop_
_entity.id
_entity.type
_entity.pdbx_description
1 polymer ?
#
loop_
_entity_poly.entity_id
_entity_poly.type
_entity_poly.pdbx_seq_one_letter_code
_entity_poly.pdbx_strand_id
1 'polypeptide(L)'
;MTDGRGVRTARTYAEVGIRGKVRPSFASCVVFVLTACLYVAAPALAFGSAAPHVVDADTPEACAMCHRAHTAPGVVERTMPGTWETTGSALVITEPTGAGDTTLCFACHGIDTLGSGTGVQDDFAHASAHVLAPDTSAYGPTPKQCSSCHDAHGAARTPTDEPWQALLRALTSDGTERNTAEEFCATCHFEARAPSAFRGLTVYRDTAHAGLTPRAGAAQITCGVCHEPHGSAIAPLIRTRFSPPSAPATVTIASNDRTMCYVCHTLAGAGTAWSGEATYTASSHGSTIATVAPLGEWASRESTRLAGECQSCHNPMGREDGRGGVITALADAEGRELCYRCHDGQTAATDFKAMAVPTDLAGDEVVVAYDPLVLPHAYSSLHVWTPANTPAPRALEGPRRYVPSAPEARSGSVAVAYGGIDGDAAAGEHDLVVADPSVGSPGRVHVYRYNLLDGIAATSYSLEATASLLTAGDFLLDASGRPEAAVVSVDADGASTLRFYRHDGTTLTSALATSFPLGYDATGIAGGTLGLGIAPDQLVVTARSAAATDSPWAVYVVSQADTATVAVTSFETLHPEPRGPSIGPVLAGGAAGIAVADAGAATPSISVYAPASADAVPEATRAVFGTVGARAWDTVIGPFMAGSVPGVAVAVRNESGMNAVTIFETGATGLGARVDVETGMGVASAALAAGDVNGDGVAEIAIANAGTFSRTPGVSVPPSLQTLVRDGATFVINETAPAGGVELAGTTPGIVVADLGPVGRSRHPASAVAGAHVSGEQGAFPRHVECVDCHNVHVADGSAAVAPVAYGVLKGSSGYDPVTGTLKPRVDYEYETCFKCHGPATWGGSPRDVAAEFDSVALGGSAHPVTGDHPASGARIYCVDCHGNASASQPIGPHTSPASPLLKASVIGIEPGDAGMLCYRCHASGVYRDGTDGSPQVSRFYDATSGAQLHARHVDEFRLSCQTCHTNHGSVNRYLIRSDVDWVDAAPNGGACYTSCHLGSTANAYSRIVGEAGPTAITAPVNDGVTGGLADVLHQDGAYYVVDERQGSPAMRVEIGFTGLTATPVALRLWGRYDPAGVALGHNVVVRAWDFAAATPGWVTLGKLPAASVNGLYTYPIAHPRFVSGSGELRIQIDHTSGGHQDHRLYLDRVWLQN
;
A
#
# COMPACT_ATOMS: atom_id res chain seq x y z
N MET A 1 -40.94 -45.37 11.13
CA MET A 1 -40.19 -46.42 11.84
C MET A 1 -39.71 -45.79 13.15
N THR A 2 -40.50 -45.84 14.23
CA THR A 2 -40.61 -46.93 15.25
C THR A 2 -39.32 -47.05 16.07
N ASP A 3 -39.26 -46.80 17.38
CA ASP A 3 -40.23 -46.41 18.46
C ASP A 3 -39.37 -45.83 19.63
N GLY A 4 -39.78 -45.05 20.65
CA GLY A 4 -41.02 -44.53 21.25
C GLY A 4 -40.64 -43.88 22.63
N ARG A 5 -41.46 -43.48 23.62
CA ARG A 5 -42.92 -43.28 23.87
C ARG A 5 -43.01 -42.33 25.10
N GLY A 6 -44.01 -41.46 25.33
CA GLY A 6 -45.13 -41.00 24.50
C GLY A 6 -46.42 -40.67 25.30
N VAL A 7 -47.23 -39.75 24.77
CA VAL A 7 -48.73 -39.69 24.85
C VAL A 7 -49.43 -38.91 26.00
N ARG A 8 -50.37 -38.02 25.59
CA ARG A 8 -51.55 -37.40 26.32
C ARG A 8 -51.27 -36.21 27.28
N THR A 9 -51.71 -34.97 26.99
CA THR A 9 -53.06 -34.31 27.18
C THR A 9 -53.43 -33.94 28.63
N ALA A 10 -54.14 -32.85 28.97
CA ALA A 10 -54.55 -31.59 28.27
C ALA A 10 -55.31 -30.65 29.25
N ARG A 11 -55.67 -29.43 28.77
CA ARG A 11 -56.85 -28.60 29.15
C ARG A 11 -57.02 -28.03 30.60
N THR A 12 -56.99 -26.69 30.66
CA THR A 12 -57.97 -25.76 31.28
C THR A 12 -58.65 -26.06 32.63
N TYR A 13 -58.54 -25.11 33.58
CA TYR A 13 -59.62 -24.34 34.28
C TYR A 13 -58.91 -23.11 34.95
N ALA A 14 -59.40 -21.86 35.06
CA ALA A 14 -60.70 -21.32 35.52
C ALA A 14 -60.89 -21.49 37.05
N GLU A 15 -61.42 -20.55 37.85
CA GLU A 15 -61.76 -19.11 37.73
C GLU A 15 -62.13 -18.59 39.16
N VAL A 16 -62.26 -17.27 39.41
CA VAL A 16 -62.79 -16.63 40.65
C VAL A 16 -61.90 -16.81 41.92
N GLY A 17 -61.83 -15.91 42.92
CA GLY A 17 -62.29 -14.52 43.04
C GLY A 17 -62.66 -14.08 44.48
N ILE A 18 -62.66 -12.77 44.72
CA ILE A 18 -63.29 -12.04 45.87
C ILE A 18 -62.59 -12.04 47.25
N ARG A 19 -62.06 -10.86 47.60
CA ARG A 19 -62.04 -10.12 48.89
C ARG A 19 -62.47 -10.84 50.20
N GLY A 20 -61.63 -10.68 51.25
CA GLY A 20 -61.99 -9.74 52.33
C GLY A 20 -61.93 -10.15 53.81
N LYS A 21 -61.04 -9.46 54.56
CA LYS A 21 -61.16 -9.01 55.98
C LYS A 21 -61.29 -10.00 57.17
N VAL A 22 -60.35 -9.79 58.12
CA VAL A 22 -60.48 -9.80 59.59
C VAL A 22 -60.21 -11.11 60.38
N ARG A 23 -59.57 -10.91 61.55
CA ARG A 23 -59.11 -11.83 62.62
C ARG A 23 -60.32 -12.41 63.45
N PRO A 24 -60.20 -13.36 64.42
CA PRO A 24 -59.00 -13.75 65.19
C PRO A 24 -58.83 -15.23 65.65
N SER A 25 -57.68 -15.50 66.32
CA SER A 25 -57.44 -16.41 67.47
C SER A 25 -57.82 -17.92 67.44
N PHE A 26 -56.91 -18.79 67.90
CA PHE A 26 -56.99 -19.47 69.23
C PHE A 26 -55.77 -20.38 69.55
N ALA A 27 -55.40 -20.50 70.84
CA ALA A 27 -54.78 -21.68 71.51
C ALA A 27 -53.38 -22.20 71.06
N SER A 28 -52.52 -22.88 71.86
CA SER A 28 -52.45 -23.31 73.30
C SER A 28 -51.07 -24.00 73.55
N CYS A 29 -50.56 -24.43 74.72
CA CYS A 29 -50.88 -24.35 76.17
C CYS A 29 -49.67 -24.87 77.02
N VAL A 30 -49.72 -24.72 78.37
CA VAL A 30 -49.12 -25.62 79.42
C VAL A 30 -47.58 -25.67 79.56
N VAL A 31 -46.92 -25.63 80.74
CA VAL A 31 -47.20 -25.29 82.18
C VAL A 31 -45.82 -25.35 82.94
N PHE A 32 -45.47 -24.86 84.14
CA PHE A 32 -46.12 -24.24 85.33
C PHE A 32 -45.20 -23.09 85.89
N VAL A 33 -44.79 -22.81 87.15
CA VAL A 33 -44.99 -23.33 88.55
C VAL A 33 -44.74 -22.20 89.60
N LEU A 34 -44.91 -22.50 90.91
CA LEU A 34 -44.58 -21.80 92.19
C LEU A 34 -43.42 -20.74 92.19
N THR A 35 -43.33 -19.65 92.99
CA THR A 35 -44.06 -18.98 94.13
C THR A 35 -43.34 -17.63 94.46
N ALA A 36 -43.76 -16.63 95.28
CA ALA A 36 -44.98 -16.24 96.05
C ALA A 36 -44.87 -14.75 96.57
N CYS A 37 -45.83 -14.31 97.41
CA CYS A 37 -45.90 -13.17 98.39
C CYS A 37 -44.74 -12.13 98.48
N LEU A 38 -44.99 -10.80 98.57
CA LEU A 38 -45.97 -10.11 99.44
C LEU A 38 -46.43 -8.71 98.95
N TYR A 39 -47.53 -8.22 99.54
CA TYR A 39 -48.09 -6.84 99.54
C TYR A 39 -47.07 -5.74 100.00
N VAL A 40 -47.26 -4.41 99.82
CA VAL A 40 -48.48 -3.58 99.63
C VAL A 40 -48.19 -2.22 98.95
N ALA A 41 -49.25 -1.50 98.54
CA ALA A 41 -49.33 -0.07 98.16
C ALA A 41 -48.74 0.42 96.81
N ALA A 42 -49.40 1.46 96.26
CA ALA A 42 -48.99 2.24 95.09
C ALA A 42 -48.49 3.64 95.52
N PRO A 43 -47.80 4.39 94.65
CA PRO A 43 -48.56 5.39 93.88
C PRO A 43 -48.17 5.52 92.39
N ALA A 44 -48.98 6.30 91.66
CA ALA A 44 -48.78 6.99 90.38
C ALA A 44 -47.66 6.53 89.40
N LEU A 45 -48.09 6.21 88.18
CA LEU A 45 -47.23 6.12 86.99
C LEU A 45 -46.63 7.49 86.64
N ALA A 46 -45.32 7.52 86.37
CA ALA A 46 -44.64 8.57 85.62
C ALA A 46 -44.15 7.99 84.29
N PHE A 47 -44.18 8.79 83.22
CA PHE A 47 -43.70 8.35 81.91
C PHE A 47 -42.17 8.19 81.92
N GLY A 48 -41.69 7.00 81.56
CA GLY A 48 -40.31 6.84 81.10
C GLY A 48 -40.15 7.51 79.74
N SER A 49 -39.36 8.57 79.66
CA SER A 49 -39.03 9.24 78.40
C SER A 49 -38.18 8.32 77.51
N ALA A 50 -38.36 8.43 76.19
CA ALA A 50 -37.44 7.81 75.23
C ALA A 50 -36.01 8.32 75.41
N ALA A 51 -35.02 7.56 74.94
CA ALA A 51 -33.64 8.03 74.87
C ALA A 51 -33.58 9.30 73.99
N PRO A 52 -32.91 10.39 74.43
CA PRO A 52 -33.21 11.74 73.95
C PRO A 52 -32.72 12.10 72.54
N HIS A 53 -32.11 11.16 71.81
CA HIS A 53 -31.34 11.42 70.58
C HIS A 53 -31.66 10.46 69.41
N VAL A 54 -32.76 9.70 69.47
CA VAL A 54 -33.25 8.95 68.30
C VAL A 54 -33.76 9.95 67.26
N VAL A 55 -33.41 9.76 65.98
CA VAL A 55 -33.77 10.69 64.90
C VAL A 55 -34.78 10.03 63.95
N ASP A 56 -35.88 10.72 63.65
CA ASP A 56 -37.01 10.18 62.89
C ASP A 56 -36.82 10.23 61.34
N ALA A 57 -35.64 10.65 60.84
CA ALA A 57 -35.36 10.78 59.40
C ALA A 57 -33.87 10.71 59.06
N ASP A 58 -33.51 9.89 58.06
CA ASP A 58 -32.15 9.73 57.54
C ASP A 58 -31.77 10.87 56.58
N THR A 59 -31.43 12.05 57.10
CA THR A 59 -30.89 13.17 56.30
C THR A 59 -29.46 13.55 56.71
N PRO A 60 -28.66 14.19 55.82
CA PRO A 60 -27.32 14.65 56.19
C PRO A 60 -27.33 15.63 57.38
N GLU A 61 -28.36 16.47 57.49
CA GLU A 61 -28.54 17.40 58.61
C GLU A 61 -28.84 16.68 59.93
N ALA A 62 -29.61 15.59 59.87
CA ALA A 62 -29.89 14.70 61.00
C ALA A 62 -28.62 14.00 61.50
N CYS A 63 -27.80 13.44 60.61
CA CYS A 63 -26.50 12.87 60.99
C CYS A 63 -25.58 13.94 61.62
N ALA A 64 -25.48 15.12 60.96
CA ALA A 64 -24.65 16.22 61.44
C ALA A 64 -25.19 16.89 62.72
N MET A 65 -26.44 16.65 63.13
CA MET A 65 -26.96 17.06 64.43
C MET A 65 -26.25 16.28 65.55
N CYS A 66 -26.18 14.96 65.45
CA CYS A 66 -25.52 14.10 66.44
C CYS A 66 -24.02 14.38 66.54
N HIS A 67 -23.32 14.53 65.42
CA HIS A 67 -21.89 14.87 65.45
C HIS A 67 -21.60 16.24 66.10
N ARG A 68 -22.41 17.28 65.81
CA ARG A 68 -22.23 18.63 66.39
C ARG A 68 -22.68 18.74 67.86
N ALA A 69 -23.58 17.87 68.33
CA ALA A 69 -24.06 17.89 69.72
C ALA A 69 -23.05 17.34 70.75
N HIS A 70 -22.01 16.62 70.31
CA HIS A 70 -21.11 15.87 71.20
C HIS A 70 -19.62 16.26 71.08
N THR A 71 -19.27 17.23 70.23
CA THR A 71 -17.91 17.77 70.10
C THR A 71 -17.58 18.83 71.16
N ALA A 72 -16.43 18.69 71.81
CA ALA A 72 -15.75 19.79 72.50
C ALA A 72 -14.22 19.63 72.38
N PRO A 73 -13.44 20.73 72.32
CA PRO A 73 -11.99 20.66 72.19
C PRO A 73 -11.31 20.27 73.52
N GLY A 74 -10.45 19.25 73.48
CA GLY A 74 -9.68 18.79 74.63
C GLY A 74 -8.63 17.73 74.25
N VAL A 75 -7.64 17.54 75.12
CA VAL A 75 -6.62 16.48 75.00
C VAL A 75 -7.02 15.31 75.89
N VAL A 76 -6.95 14.08 75.37
CA VAL A 76 -7.29 12.86 76.12
C VAL A 76 -6.16 11.84 75.99
N GLU A 77 -5.41 11.62 77.07
CA GLU A 77 -4.56 10.44 77.19
C GLU A 77 -5.40 9.25 77.68
N ARG A 78 -5.25 8.08 77.04
CA ARG A 78 -5.94 6.85 77.47
C ARG A 78 -5.23 6.24 78.69
N THR A 79 -5.43 6.84 79.86
CA THR A 79 -4.84 6.37 81.12
C THR A 79 -5.40 5.01 81.53
N MET A 80 -4.57 3.99 81.32
CA MET A 80 -4.74 2.55 81.62
C MET A 80 -5.48 1.70 80.55
N PRO A 81 -4.96 0.52 80.20
CA PRO A 81 -5.70 -0.51 79.48
C PRO A 81 -6.79 -1.16 80.36
N GLY A 82 -7.91 -1.56 79.75
CA GLY A 82 -8.94 -2.39 80.38
C GLY A 82 -10.12 -1.66 81.03
N THR A 83 -10.10 -0.33 81.12
CA THR A 83 -11.25 0.48 81.55
C THR A 83 -12.01 1.08 80.35
N TRP A 84 -13.31 1.32 80.56
CA TRP A 84 -14.27 1.87 79.59
C TRP A 84 -14.77 3.28 79.95
N GLU A 85 -14.30 3.86 81.06
CA GLU A 85 -14.67 5.22 81.50
C GLU A 85 -13.84 6.28 80.77
N THR A 86 -14.30 6.72 79.59
CA THR A 86 -13.79 7.93 78.94
C THR A 86 -14.47 9.18 79.53
N THR A 87 -13.89 9.76 80.58
CA THR A 87 -14.37 11.03 81.15
C THR A 87 -13.93 12.24 80.29
N GLY A 88 -14.47 12.33 79.08
CA GLY A 88 -14.26 13.40 78.11
C GLY A 88 -15.38 13.39 77.05
N SER A 89 -15.53 14.49 76.32
CA SER A 89 -16.50 14.58 75.21
C SER A 89 -16.15 13.57 74.11
N ALA A 90 -17.11 12.73 73.72
CA ALA A 90 -16.86 11.49 72.96
C ALA A 90 -16.37 11.68 71.50
N LEU A 91 -16.33 12.91 70.99
CA LEU A 91 -15.86 13.24 69.64
C LEU A 91 -14.77 14.32 69.71
N VAL A 92 -13.53 13.94 69.38
CA VAL A 92 -12.30 14.76 69.49
C VAL A 92 -11.72 15.04 68.10
N ILE A 93 -11.22 16.25 67.88
CA ILE A 93 -10.61 16.68 66.61
C ILE A 93 -9.09 16.39 66.63
N THR A 94 -8.70 15.11 66.69
CA THR A 94 -7.30 14.64 66.64
C THR A 94 -7.21 13.25 66.02
N GLU A 95 -6.15 12.97 65.25
CA GLU A 95 -5.87 11.62 64.75
C GLU A 95 -5.72 10.60 65.90
N PRO A 96 -6.42 9.46 65.88
CA PRO A 96 -6.27 8.43 66.92
C PRO A 96 -4.92 7.71 66.83
N THR A 97 -4.08 7.86 67.85
CA THR A 97 -2.75 7.23 67.90
C THR A 97 -2.83 5.72 68.07
N GLY A 98 -2.75 5.01 66.94
CA GLY A 98 -2.48 3.56 66.86
C GLY A 98 -3.69 2.63 66.76
N ALA A 99 -4.93 3.13 66.80
CA ALA A 99 -6.14 2.30 66.78
C ALA A 99 -7.22 2.69 65.74
N GLY A 100 -7.05 3.81 65.02
CA GLY A 100 -8.07 4.33 64.11
C GLY A 100 -9.33 4.88 64.79
N ASP A 101 -10.27 5.38 63.99
CA ASP A 101 -11.58 5.92 64.42
C ASP A 101 -12.73 4.91 64.27
N THR A 102 -12.52 3.81 63.56
CA THR A 102 -13.52 2.81 63.19
C THR A 102 -14.32 2.26 64.37
N THR A 103 -13.68 2.04 65.52
CA THR A 103 -14.36 1.60 66.76
C THR A 103 -15.36 2.64 67.28
N LEU A 104 -15.05 3.94 67.16
CA LEU A 104 -15.95 5.03 67.53
C LEU A 104 -17.10 5.15 66.52
N CYS A 105 -16.81 5.03 65.22
CA CYS A 105 -17.84 5.06 64.19
C CYS A 105 -18.83 3.89 64.32
N PHE A 106 -18.34 2.67 64.58
CA PHE A 106 -19.19 1.48 64.74
C PHE A 106 -19.99 1.46 66.06
N ALA A 107 -19.67 2.28 67.06
CA ALA A 107 -20.57 2.47 68.20
C ALA A 107 -21.93 3.07 67.78
N CYS A 108 -21.95 3.85 66.70
CA CYS A 108 -23.17 4.44 66.14
C CYS A 108 -23.66 3.71 64.87
N HIS A 109 -22.74 3.38 63.95
CA HIS A 109 -23.00 2.79 62.62
C HIS A 109 -22.61 1.30 62.52
N GLY A 110 -22.43 0.62 63.65
CA GLY A 110 -22.15 -0.80 63.72
C GLY A 110 -23.40 -1.65 63.94
N ILE A 111 -23.22 -2.96 64.06
CA ILE A 111 -24.32 -3.94 64.13
C ILE A 111 -25.20 -3.80 65.38
N ASP A 112 -24.68 -3.21 66.45
CA ASP A 112 -25.39 -2.94 67.72
C ASP A 112 -26.00 -1.51 67.78
N THR A 113 -26.32 -0.90 66.63
CA THR A 113 -26.65 0.53 66.42
C THR A 113 -27.24 1.29 67.61
N LEU A 114 -26.54 2.31 68.11
CA LEU A 114 -27.09 3.30 69.07
C LEU A 114 -28.04 4.34 68.42
N GLY A 115 -28.84 3.92 67.45
CA GLY A 115 -29.96 4.73 66.89
C GLY A 115 -29.68 5.50 65.59
N SER A 116 -28.62 5.18 64.84
CA SER A 116 -28.25 5.87 63.58
C SER A 116 -29.02 5.43 62.32
N GLY A 117 -29.83 4.37 62.40
CA GLY A 117 -30.50 3.74 61.26
C GLY A 117 -29.58 3.04 60.24
N THR A 118 -28.27 3.27 60.30
CA THR A 118 -27.32 3.03 59.20
C THR A 118 -26.17 2.13 59.64
N GLY A 119 -26.38 0.81 59.52
CA GLY A 119 -25.33 -0.20 59.71
C GLY A 119 -24.35 -0.20 58.53
N VAL A 120 -23.13 0.26 58.76
CA VAL A 120 -22.03 0.33 57.79
C VAL A 120 -20.97 -0.74 58.05
N GLN A 121 -20.89 -1.26 59.28
CA GLN A 121 -19.94 -2.31 59.68
C GLN A 121 -20.04 -3.60 58.85
N ASP A 122 -21.26 -3.99 58.43
CA ASP A 122 -21.47 -5.20 57.65
C ASP A 122 -20.85 -5.12 56.24
N ASP A 123 -20.90 -3.94 55.59
CA ASP A 123 -20.25 -3.73 54.29
C ASP A 123 -18.73 -4.01 54.37
N PHE A 124 -18.10 -3.52 55.43
CA PHE A 124 -16.66 -3.68 55.69
C PHE A 124 -16.27 -5.10 56.14
N ALA A 125 -17.23 -5.95 56.51
CA ALA A 125 -16.99 -7.36 56.83
C ALA A 125 -16.95 -8.28 55.59
N HIS A 126 -17.14 -7.73 54.39
CA HIS A 126 -17.10 -8.48 53.13
C HIS A 126 -15.67 -8.83 52.65
N ALA A 127 -15.58 -9.88 51.83
CA ALA A 127 -14.31 -10.41 51.29
C ALA A 127 -13.53 -9.43 50.40
N SER A 128 -14.19 -8.40 49.86
CA SER A 128 -13.55 -7.23 49.27
C SER A 128 -14.05 -5.99 50.00
N ALA A 129 -13.17 -5.29 50.71
CA ALA A 129 -13.50 -4.06 51.43
C ALA A 129 -12.31 -3.09 51.40
N HIS A 130 -12.57 -1.79 51.59
CA HIS A 130 -11.51 -0.84 51.91
C HIS A 130 -11.00 -1.13 53.33
N VAL A 131 -9.71 -1.48 53.47
CA VAL A 131 -9.13 -1.86 54.76
C VAL A 131 -9.09 -0.65 55.71
N LEU A 132 -9.76 -0.78 56.85
CA LEU A 132 -9.83 0.25 57.88
C LEU A 132 -8.74 0.10 58.94
N ALA A 133 -8.34 1.21 59.56
CA ALA A 133 -7.40 1.23 60.67
C ALA A 133 -7.99 0.51 61.91
N PRO A 134 -7.19 -0.30 62.63
CA PRO A 134 -5.74 -0.42 62.56
C PRO A 134 -5.21 -1.47 61.56
N ASP A 135 -6.06 -2.22 60.87
CA ASP A 135 -5.65 -3.34 60.00
C ASP A 135 -4.91 -2.87 58.76
N THR A 136 -3.92 -3.64 58.30
CA THR A 136 -3.00 -3.22 57.22
C THR A 136 -3.33 -3.83 55.86
N SER A 137 -3.49 -2.97 54.85
CA SER A 137 -3.72 -3.42 53.47
C SER A 137 -2.44 -3.96 52.83
N ALA A 138 -2.47 -5.21 52.39
CA ALA A 138 -1.40 -5.81 51.57
C ALA A 138 -1.34 -5.24 50.13
N TYR A 139 -2.38 -4.50 49.70
CA TYR A 139 -2.54 -3.98 48.33
C TYR A 139 -2.66 -2.43 48.31
N GLY A 140 -2.27 -1.78 49.41
CA GLY A 140 -2.30 -0.33 49.61
C GLY A 140 -3.70 0.28 49.81
N PRO A 141 -3.80 1.59 50.11
CA PRO A 141 -2.73 2.47 50.57
C PRO A 141 -2.49 2.23 52.08
N THR A 142 -2.17 3.25 52.87
CA THR A 142 -2.27 3.18 54.33
C THR A 142 -3.70 2.86 54.80
N PRO A 143 -3.89 2.27 56.00
CA PRO A 143 -5.20 1.94 56.54
C PRO A 143 -6.13 3.15 56.56
N LYS A 144 -7.37 2.99 56.09
CA LYS A 144 -8.33 4.08 56.03
C LYS A 144 -8.99 4.33 57.38
N GLN A 145 -9.21 5.60 57.68
CA GLN A 145 -10.08 6.02 58.79
C GLN A 145 -11.42 6.46 58.19
N CYS A 146 -12.53 6.29 58.89
CA CYS A 146 -13.84 6.70 58.40
C CYS A 146 -13.87 8.21 58.10
N SER A 147 -13.27 8.99 59.00
CA SER A 147 -12.99 10.42 58.88
C SER A 147 -11.97 10.80 57.81
N SER A 148 -11.20 9.85 57.25
CA SER A 148 -10.32 10.11 56.10
C SER A 148 -11.04 10.12 54.75
N CYS A 149 -12.35 9.87 54.74
CA CYS A 149 -13.22 9.87 53.55
C CYS A 149 -14.50 10.69 53.77
N HIS A 150 -15.08 10.66 54.98
CA HIS A 150 -16.30 11.39 55.34
C HIS A 150 -16.02 12.53 56.31
N ASP A 151 -16.37 13.77 55.94
CA ASP A 151 -16.32 14.89 56.88
C ASP A 151 -17.56 14.90 57.79
N ALA A 152 -17.42 14.30 58.98
CA ALA A 152 -18.43 14.29 60.03
C ALA A 152 -18.62 15.66 60.72
N HIS A 153 -17.72 16.63 60.50
CA HIS A 153 -17.69 17.92 61.18
C HIS A 153 -18.00 19.12 60.25
N GLY A 154 -17.87 18.94 58.94
CA GLY A 154 -18.44 19.77 57.89
C GLY A 154 -17.64 21.00 57.45
N ALA A 155 -16.33 21.05 57.75
CA ALA A 155 -15.43 22.14 57.34
C ALA A 155 -13.93 21.81 57.51
N ALA A 156 -13.51 20.55 57.45
CA ALA A 156 -12.12 20.19 57.76
C ALA A 156 -11.12 20.73 56.72
N ARG A 157 -10.13 21.51 57.19
CA ARG A 157 -9.08 22.14 56.38
C ARG A 157 -7.68 21.82 56.90
N THR A 158 -6.73 21.89 55.98
CA THR A 158 -5.28 21.86 56.23
C THR A 158 -4.81 23.12 56.96
N PRO A 159 -3.59 23.15 57.53
CA PRO A 159 -3.04 24.35 58.18
C PRO A 159 -2.87 25.58 57.27
N THR A 160 -3.01 25.43 55.95
CA THR A 160 -2.96 26.52 54.94
C THR A 160 -4.36 26.97 54.49
N ASP A 161 -5.41 26.63 55.22
CA ASP A 161 -6.82 26.95 54.93
C ASP A 161 -7.38 26.32 53.62
N GLU A 162 -6.66 25.36 53.03
CA GLU A 162 -7.16 24.52 51.94
C GLU A 162 -7.96 23.31 52.46
N PRO A 163 -9.03 22.86 51.79
CA PRO A 163 -9.78 21.66 52.18
C PRO A 163 -8.94 20.39 52.00
N TRP A 164 -9.06 19.44 52.93
CA TRP A 164 -8.35 18.15 52.84
C TRP A 164 -8.78 17.36 51.61
N GLN A 165 -7.81 17.00 50.78
CA GLN A 165 -8.05 16.42 49.45
C GLN A 165 -8.71 15.04 49.48
N ALA A 166 -8.68 14.30 50.58
CA ALA A 166 -9.31 12.97 50.68
C ALA A 166 -10.80 12.99 51.11
N LEU A 167 -11.39 14.16 51.39
CA LEU A 167 -12.76 14.27 51.90
C LEU A 167 -13.80 14.45 50.79
N LEU A 168 -14.92 13.73 50.91
CA LEU A 168 -16.07 13.81 50.01
C LEU A 168 -16.83 15.14 50.18
N ARG A 169 -17.07 15.87 49.09
CA ARG A 169 -17.70 17.22 49.09
C ARG A 169 -16.98 18.24 50.00
N ALA A 170 -15.64 18.19 50.04
CA ALA A 170 -14.85 19.20 50.73
C ALA A 170 -15.06 20.60 50.10
N LEU A 171 -15.36 21.62 50.89
CA LEU A 171 -15.69 22.97 50.42
C LEU A 171 -14.51 23.95 50.52
N THR A 172 -14.13 24.60 49.41
CA THR A 172 -13.14 25.70 49.39
C THR A 172 -13.66 26.96 50.09
N SER A 173 -12.79 27.96 50.29
CA SER A 173 -13.07 29.15 51.09
C SER A 173 -14.13 30.10 50.50
N ASP A 174 -14.46 29.94 49.22
CA ASP A 174 -15.56 30.57 48.48
C ASP A 174 -16.89 29.80 48.54
N GLY A 175 -16.88 28.56 49.04
CA GLY A 175 -18.05 27.67 49.07
C GLY A 175 -18.19 26.73 47.87
N THR A 176 -17.18 26.61 47.00
CA THR A 176 -17.18 25.66 45.88
C THR A 176 -16.82 24.24 46.37
N GLU A 177 -17.47 23.19 45.84
CA GLU A 177 -17.12 21.80 46.15
C GLU A 177 -15.85 21.37 45.37
N ARG A 178 -14.83 20.87 46.07
CA ARG A 178 -13.53 20.47 45.52
C ARG A 178 -13.51 19.03 44.99
N ASN A 179 -14.27 18.14 45.61
CA ASN A 179 -14.24 16.69 45.42
C ASN A 179 -15.67 16.11 45.30
N THR A 180 -16.29 16.28 44.14
CA THR A 180 -17.51 15.56 43.72
C THR A 180 -17.15 14.45 42.72
N ALA A 181 -18.15 13.70 42.25
CA ALA A 181 -17.99 12.72 41.16
C ALA A 181 -16.80 11.75 41.38
N GLU A 182 -16.01 11.50 40.34
CA GLU A 182 -14.91 10.52 40.37
C GLU A 182 -13.58 11.11 40.87
N GLU A 183 -13.44 12.44 40.89
CA GLU A 183 -12.33 13.17 41.51
C GLU A 183 -12.07 12.69 42.94
N PHE A 184 -13.14 12.50 43.73
CA PHE A 184 -13.04 11.95 45.08
C PHE A 184 -12.28 10.62 45.12
N CYS A 185 -12.64 9.66 44.26
CA CYS A 185 -11.97 8.36 44.20
C CYS A 185 -10.52 8.48 43.73
N ALA A 186 -10.27 9.34 42.73
CA ALA A 186 -8.95 9.58 42.18
C ALA A 186 -7.94 10.13 43.21
N THR A 187 -8.39 10.90 44.21
CA THR A 187 -7.51 11.44 45.27
C THR A 187 -6.77 10.34 46.06
N CYS A 188 -7.36 9.15 46.17
CA CYS A 188 -6.76 7.99 46.84
C CYS A 188 -6.16 6.97 45.86
N HIS A 189 -6.53 7.01 44.58
CA HIS A 189 -6.08 6.11 43.52
C HIS A 189 -5.32 6.92 42.46
N PHE A 190 -4.17 7.46 42.89
CA PHE A 190 -3.27 8.27 42.07
C PHE A 190 -2.27 7.40 41.28
N GLU A 191 -1.76 7.97 40.18
CA GLU A 191 -0.96 7.30 39.13
C GLU A 191 0.29 6.54 39.61
N ALA A 192 0.88 6.96 40.73
CA ALA A 192 2.14 6.45 41.26
C ALA A 192 1.98 5.27 42.26
N ARG A 193 1.01 4.38 42.04
CA ARG A 193 0.89 3.12 42.81
C ARG A 193 1.71 1.98 42.21
N ALA A 194 2.02 1.03 43.09
CA ALA A 194 2.57 -0.28 42.73
C ALA A 194 1.50 -1.16 42.01
N PRO A 195 1.90 -2.29 41.38
CA PRO A 195 1.30 -2.80 40.14
C PRO A 195 -0.05 -3.54 40.27
N SER A 196 -1.14 -2.89 40.73
CA SER A 196 -2.51 -3.47 40.66
C SER A 196 -3.73 -2.53 40.93
N ALA A 197 -3.75 -1.22 40.59
CA ALA A 197 -4.99 -0.43 40.77
C ALA A 197 -5.06 0.93 40.02
N PHE A 198 -5.87 1.03 38.94
CA PHE A 198 -6.44 2.25 38.34
C PHE A 198 -5.45 3.39 37.99
N ARG A 199 -5.19 3.60 36.68
CA ARG A 199 -4.34 4.67 36.10
C ARG A 199 -4.79 6.13 36.33
N GLY A 200 -5.75 6.40 37.20
CA GLY A 200 -6.24 7.75 37.45
C GLY A 200 -7.36 8.21 36.50
N LEU A 201 -7.93 9.37 36.83
CA LEU A 201 -9.20 9.86 36.29
C LEU A 201 -9.18 10.16 34.78
N THR A 202 -8.04 10.59 34.24
CA THR A 202 -7.88 10.96 32.83
C THR A 202 -8.27 9.80 31.90
N VAL A 203 -7.71 8.61 32.12
CA VAL A 203 -7.92 7.46 31.22
C VAL A 203 -9.34 6.88 31.31
N TYR A 204 -10.00 7.04 32.47
CA TYR A 204 -11.42 6.69 32.62
C TYR A 204 -12.34 7.65 31.84
N ARG A 205 -12.02 8.95 31.82
CA ARG A 205 -12.78 10.00 31.10
C ARG A 205 -12.78 9.83 29.58
N ASP A 206 -11.75 9.19 29.03
CA ASP A 206 -11.71 8.83 27.61
C ASP A 206 -12.66 7.66 27.25
N THR A 207 -13.29 7.01 28.24
CA THR A 207 -14.24 5.90 28.02
C THR A 207 -15.70 6.37 28.03
N ALA A 208 -16.56 5.67 27.27
CA ALA A 208 -18.00 5.88 27.32
C ALA A 208 -18.63 5.62 28.71
N HIS A 209 -17.94 4.92 29.61
CA HIS A 209 -18.43 4.65 30.97
C HIS A 209 -18.43 5.91 31.86
N ALA A 210 -17.55 6.88 31.58
CA ALA A 210 -17.58 8.19 32.25
C ALA A 210 -18.86 9.00 31.92
N GLY A 211 -19.60 8.63 30.87
CA GLY A 211 -20.91 9.21 30.53
C GLY A 211 -22.12 8.52 31.18
N LEU A 212 -21.92 7.49 32.03
CA LEU A 212 -23.03 6.83 32.73
C LEU A 212 -23.70 7.79 33.72
N THR A 213 -25.01 7.66 33.89
CA THR A 213 -25.73 8.45 34.90
C THR A 213 -25.37 7.98 36.31
N PRO A 214 -24.79 8.83 37.18
CA PRO A 214 -24.40 8.42 38.52
C PRO A 214 -25.62 8.07 39.38
N ARG A 215 -25.40 7.19 40.37
CA ARG A 215 -26.46 6.73 41.27
C ARG A 215 -26.98 7.90 42.12
N ALA A 216 -28.30 7.95 42.33
CA ALA A 216 -28.96 9.03 43.06
C ALA A 216 -28.38 9.23 44.48
N GLY A 217 -27.72 10.36 44.68
CA GLY A 217 -27.08 10.76 45.94
C GLY A 217 -26.24 12.02 45.74
N ALA A 218 -26.08 12.82 46.80
CA ALA A 218 -25.51 14.17 46.71
C ALA A 218 -24.02 14.24 46.28
N ALA A 219 -23.33 13.12 46.09
CA ALA A 219 -21.94 13.08 45.63
C ALA A 219 -21.78 12.87 44.11
N GLN A 220 -22.82 12.41 43.41
CA GLN A 220 -22.82 12.17 41.96
C GLN A 220 -21.68 11.25 41.43
N ILE A 221 -21.21 10.28 42.23
CA ILE A 221 -20.12 9.36 41.84
C ILE A 221 -20.59 8.31 40.83
N THR A 222 -20.02 8.33 39.63
CA THR A 222 -20.32 7.40 38.52
C THR A 222 -19.65 6.05 38.71
N CYS A 223 -18.44 5.99 39.28
CA CYS A 223 -17.82 4.72 39.71
C CYS A 223 -18.72 3.92 40.67
N GLY A 224 -19.58 4.61 41.43
CA GLY A 224 -20.60 4.02 42.30
C GLY A 224 -21.74 3.29 41.58
N VAL A 225 -21.77 3.30 40.24
CA VAL A 225 -22.64 2.43 39.42
C VAL A 225 -22.14 0.99 39.45
N CYS A 226 -20.83 0.76 39.28
CA CYS A 226 -20.23 -0.57 39.23
C CYS A 226 -19.66 -1.04 40.58
N HIS A 227 -19.21 -0.11 41.43
CA HIS A 227 -18.60 -0.42 42.72
C HIS A 227 -19.46 0.00 43.93
N GLU A 228 -19.27 -0.71 45.04
CA GLU A 228 -19.66 -0.32 46.39
C GLU A 228 -18.55 0.52 47.05
N PRO A 229 -18.89 1.56 47.84
CA PRO A 229 -17.90 2.47 48.42
C PRO A 229 -17.16 1.89 49.64
N HIS A 230 -17.74 0.90 50.32
CA HIS A 230 -17.21 0.35 51.58
C HIS A 230 -16.67 -1.08 51.38
N GLY A 231 -17.53 -2.00 50.95
CA GLY A 231 -17.18 -3.38 50.64
C GLY A 231 -18.27 -4.14 49.86
N SER A 232 -17.91 -5.30 49.34
CA SER A 232 -18.76 -6.22 48.59
C SER A 232 -18.22 -7.66 48.67
N ALA A 233 -19.12 -8.64 48.57
CA ALA A 233 -18.76 -10.04 48.40
C ALA A 233 -18.01 -10.33 47.09
N ILE A 234 -18.01 -9.41 46.12
CA ILE A 234 -17.37 -9.57 44.80
C ILE A 234 -16.19 -8.59 44.68
N ALA A 235 -15.01 -9.10 44.33
CA ALA A 235 -13.78 -8.31 44.22
C ALA A 235 -13.50 -7.79 42.80
N PRO A 236 -12.96 -6.56 42.63
CA PRO A 236 -12.74 -5.54 43.65
C PRO A 236 -13.99 -4.67 43.86
N LEU A 237 -14.59 -4.75 45.05
CA LEU A 237 -15.73 -3.92 45.49
C LEU A 237 -16.95 -3.88 44.53
N ILE A 238 -17.19 -4.89 43.70
CA ILE A 238 -18.21 -4.80 42.63
C ILE A 238 -19.63 -4.96 43.21
N ARG A 239 -20.60 -4.14 42.77
CA ARG A 239 -22.01 -4.26 43.19
C ARG A 239 -22.56 -5.67 42.96
N THR A 240 -23.04 -6.31 44.02
CA THR A 240 -23.77 -7.59 43.92
C THR A 240 -25.13 -7.43 43.23
N ARG A 241 -25.69 -6.21 43.19
CA ARG A 241 -27.03 -5.93 42.65
C ARG A 241 -27.08 -4.60 41.91
N PHE A 242 -27.33 -4.67 40.61
CA PHE A 242 -27.61 -3.54 39.74
C PHE A 242 -29.13 -3.30 39.67
N SER A 243 -29.56 -2.08 39.33
CA SER A 243 -30.99 -1.71 39.24
C SER A 243 -31.20 -0.43 38.43
N PRO A 244 -32.42 -0.16 37.92
CA PRO A 244 -32.74 1.08 37.24
C PRO A 244 -32.42 2.33 38.09
N PRO A 245 -31.91 3.43 37.49
CA PRO A 245 -31.67 3.64 36.07
C PRO A 245 -30.38 2.98 35.52
N SER A 246 -29.49 2.50 36.38
CA SER A 246 -28.18 1.97 36.00
C SER A 246 -28.21 0.67 35.19
N ALA A 247 -29.35 -0.04 35.19
CA ALA A 247 -29.60 -1.22 34.38
C ALA A 247 -31.07 -1.26 33.93
N PRO A 248 -31.44 -1.89 32.79
CA PRO A 248 -32.83 -1.94 32.31
C PRO A 248 -33.80 -2.65 33.27
N ALA A 249 -33.28 -3.56 34.08
CA ALA A 249 -33.99 -4.26 35.14
C ALA A 249 -33.06 -4.48 36.34
N THR A 250 -33.62 -4.89 37.49
CA THR A 250 -32.82 -5.29 38.64
C THR A 250 -32.20 -6.67 38.41
N VAL A 251 -30.86 -6.74 38.41
CA VAL A 251 -30.09 -7.98 38.22
C VAL A 251 -29.12 -8.14 39.39
N THR A 252 -28.96 -9.38 39.84
CA THR A 252 -27.94 -9.78 40.83
C THR A 252 -26.85 -10.57 40.11
N ILE A 253 -25.59 -10.20 40.33
CA ILE A 253 -24.43 -10.95 39.83
C ILE A 253 -23.79 -11.73 40.98
N ALA A 254 -23.06 -12.80 40.65
CA ALA A 254 -22.44 -13.69 41.63
C ALA A 254 -20.90 -13.56 41.69
N SER A 255 -20.29 -12.99 40.66
CA SER A 255 -18.84 -13.05 40.42
C SER A 255 -18.38 -11.90 39.52
N ASN A 256 -17.06 -11.63 39.53
CA ASN A 256 -16.43 -10.67 38.62
C ASN A 256 -16.09 -11.36 37.29
N ASP A 257 -17.12 -11.49 36.46
CA ASP A 257 -17.07 -12.06 35.11
C ASP A 257 -17.99 -11.27 34.15
N ARG A 258 -17.91 -11.61 32.87
CA ARG A 258 -18.72 -11.07 31.77
C ARG A 258 -20.23 -10.91 32.01
N THR A 259 -20.85 -11.66 32.94
CA THR A 259 -22.27 -11.46 33.28
C THR A 259 -22.54 -10.06 33.83
N MET A 260 -21.58 -9.44 34.52
CA MET A 260 -21.63 -8.02 34.91
C MET A 260 -21.78 -7.11 33.70
N CYS A 261 -21.04 -7.35 32.61
CA CYS A 261 -21.12 -6.54 31.40
C CYS A 261 -22.50 -6.66 30.75
N TYR A 262 -23.08 -7.86 30.72
CA TYR A 262 -24.37 -8.13 30.06
C TYR A 262 -25.56 -7.46 30.77
N VAL A 263 -25.43 -7.11 32.06
CA VAL A 263 -26.42 -6.30 32.81
C VAL A 263 -26.74 -4.98 32.09
N CYS A 264 -25.74 -4.36 31.48
CA CYS A 264 -25.87 -3.10 30.75
C CYS A 264 -25.90 -3.32 29.23
N HIS A 265 -25.01 -4.18 28.71
CA HIS A 265 -24.89 -4.52 27.29
C HIS A 265 -25.93 -5.59 26.86
N THR A 266 -27.21 -5.30 27.14
CA THR A 266 -28.33 -6.24 27.01
C THR A 266 -28.83 -6.49 25.58
N LEU A 267 -28.49 -5.64 24.61
CA LEU A 267 -29.04 -5.66 23.26
C LEU A 267 -27.95 -5.58 22.19
N ALA A 268 -28.14 -6.34 21.10
CA ALA A 268 -27.54 -6.04 19.81
C ALA A 268 -28.28 -4.84 19.20
N GLY A 269 -27.72 -3.64 19.33
CA GLY A 269 -28.30 -2.42 18.79
C GLY A 269 -27.97 -2.21 17.32
N ALA A 270 -28.94 -1.75 16.53
CA ALA A 270 -28.65 -1.24 15.19
C ALA A 270 -27.73 -0.01 15.31
N GLY A 271 -26.44 -0.21 15.05
CA GLY A 271 -25.41 0.82 15.20
C GLY A 271 -24.46 0.64 16.40
N THR A 272 -24.69 -0.32 17.32
CA THR A 272 -23.66 -0.70 18.30
C THR A 272 -22.58 -1.56 17.66
N ALA A 273 -21.41 -1.68 18.30
CA ALA A 273 -20.45 -2.72 17.96
C ALA A 273 -20.97 -4.09 18.43
N TRP A 274 -21.41 -4.18 19.69
CA TRP A 274 -21.88 -5.41 20.34
C TRP A 274 -23.02 -6.12 19.58
N SER A 275 -22.82 -7.42 19.32
CA SER A 275 -23.74 -8.32 18.61
C SER A 275 -24.60 -9.21 19.53
N GLY A 276 -24.58 -8.95 20.85
CA GLY A 276 -25.41 -9.63 21.85
C GLY A 276 -24.74 -10.86 22.49
N GLU A 277 -25.12 -11.12 23.75
CA GLU A 277 -24.59 -12.20 24.59
C GLU A 277 -24.58 -13.56 23.88
N ALA A 278 -25.74 -14.00 23.35
CA ALA A 278 -25.86 -15.30 22.70
C ALA A 278 -24.90 -15.47 21.50
N THR A 279 -24.70 -14.41 20.71
CA THR A 279 -23.78 -14.40 19.56
C THR A 279 -22.33 -14.50 20.04
N TYR A 280 -21.96 -13.72 21.06
CA TYR A 280 -20.62 -13.73 21.63
C TYR A 280 -20.28 -15.06 22.30
N THR A 281 -21.15 -15.60 23.16
CA THR A 281 -20.95 -16.87 23.87
C THR A 281 -20.86 -18.07 22.92
N ALA A 282 -21.54 -18.03 21.78
CA ALA A 282 -21.44 -19.06 20.74
C ALA A 282 -20.19 -18.91 19.83
N SER A 283 -19.48 -17.78 19.89
CA SER A 283 -18.28 -17.53 19.10
C SER A 283 -17.00 -18.07 19.77
N SER A 284 -15.92 -18.21 19.00
CA SER A 284 -14.59 -18.53 19.54
C SER A 284 -14.15 -17.51 20.60
N HIS A 285 -14.46 -16.22 20.44
CA HIS A 285 -14.12 -15.19 21.42
C HIS A 285 -14.69 -15.47 22.80
N GLY A 286 -15.94 -15.96 22.88
CA GLY A 286 -16.65 -16.27 24.12
C GLY A 286 -16.29 -17.64 24.75
N SER A 287 -15.47 -18.45 24.09
CA SER A 287 -15.27 -19.87 24.42
C SER A 287 -13.81 -20.37 24.37
N THR A 288 -12.88 -19.67 23.73
CA THR A 288 -11.46 -20.08 23.66
C THR A 288 -10.67 -19.73 24.92
N ILE A 289 -9.74 -20.61 25.32
CA ILE A 289 -8.81 -20.30 26.41
C ILE A 289 -7.79 -19.21 26.05
N ALA A 290 -7.64 -18.88 24.76
CA ALA A 290 -6.80 -17.76 24.31
C ALA A 290 -7.35 -16.37 24.71
N THR A 291 -8.64 -16.27 25.06
CA THR A 291 -9.27 -15.03 25.57
C THR A 291 -9.47 -15.05 27.10
N VAL A 292 -8.74 -15.91 27.82
CA VAL A 292 -8.62 -15.85 29.29
C VAL A 292 -7.78 -14.63 29.68
N ALA A 293 -8.32 -13.78 30.56
CA ALA A 293 -7.63 -12.57 31.01
C ALA A 293 -6.32 -12.92 31.76
N PRO A 294 -5.20 -12.19 31.51
CA PRO A 294 -3.95 -12.37 32.24
C PRO A 294 -4.12 -12.28 33.77
N LEU A 295 -3.15 -12.84 34.51
CA LEU A 295 -3.12 -12.80 35.98
C LEU A 295 -2.75 -11.40 36.50
N GLY A 296 -3.64 -10.43 36.37
CA GLY A 296 -3.50 -9.06 36.87
C GLY A 296 -4.79 -8.50 37.47
N GLU A 297 -4.60 -7.56 38.41
CA GLU A 297 -5.57 -6.57 38.98
C GLU A 297 -6.94 -7.08 39.49
N TRP A 298 -7.77 -7.68 38.64
CA TRP A 298 -9.22 -7.83 38.85
C TRP A 298 -9.65 -9.15 39.53
N ALA A 299 -8.85 -9.68 40.46
CA ALA A 299 -9.15 -10.95 41.14
C ALA A 299 -8.41 -11.12 42.47
N SER A 300 -9.04 -11.78 43.45
CA SER A 300 -8.27 -12.48 44.48
C SER A 300 -7.50 -13.63 43.83
N ARG A 301 -6.46 -14.14 44.50
CA ARG A 301 -5.59 -15.23 43.99
C ARG A 301 -6.31 -16.59 43.84
N GLU A 302 -7.62 -16.62 44.01
CA GLU A 302 -8.45 -17.80 44.28
C GLU A 302 -9.64 -17.92 43.30
N SER A 303 -9.91 -16.90 42.46
CA SER A 303 -10.99 -16.99 41.47
C SER A 303 -10.53 -17.62 40.16
N THR A 304 -11.34 -18.56 39.64
CA THR A 304 -11.13 -19.18 38.34
C THR A 304 -11.62 -18.26 37.23
N ARG A 305 -10.69 -17.68 36.45
CA ARG A 305 -11.04 -16.96 35.20
C ARG A 305 -11.68 -17.92 34.19
N LEU A 306 -12.66 -17.43 33.43
CA LEU A 306 -13.26 -18.18 32.34
C LEU A 306 -12.60 -17.84 30.99
N ALA A 307 -12.85 -18.69 30.00
CA ALA A 307 -12.63 -18.38 28.59
C ALA A 307 -13.65 -17.33 28.12
N GLY A 308 -13.22 -16.37 27.29
CA GLY A 308 -14.09 -15.32 26.77
C GLY A 308 -14.59 -14.34 27.82
N GLU A 309 -13.66 -13.73 28.54
CA GLU A 309 -13.92 -12.60 29.44
C GLU A 309 -13.83 -11.28 28.67
N CYS A 310 -14.80 -10.38 28.84
CA CYS A 310 -14.84 -9.10 28.13
C CYS A 310 -13.60 -8.24 28.39
N GLN A 311 -13.10 -8.26 29.63
CA GLN A 311 -11.92 -7.56 30.11
C GLN A 311 -10.59 -8.03 29.49
N SER A 312 -10.58 -9.14 28.74
CA SER A 312 -9.43 -9.54 27.92
C SER A 312 -9.20 -8.62 26.71
N CYS A 313 -10.23 -7.87 26.28
CA CYS A 313 -10.18 -6.96 25.12
C CYS A 313 -10.71 -5.55 25.43
N HIS A 314 -11.58 -5.38 26.43
CA HIS A 314 -12.17 -4.08 26.82
C HIS A 314 -11.87 -3.76 28.29
N ASN A 315 -10.97 -2.81 28.58
CA ASN A 315 -10.84 -2.30 29.96
C ASN A 315 -11.82 -1.13 30.18
N PRO A 316 -12.83 -1.24 31.08
CA PRO A 316 -13.73 -0.14 31.39
C PRO A 316 -13.05 1.04 32.12
N MET A 317 -11.82 0.85 32.62
CA MET A 317 -11.03 1.84 33.37
C MET A 317 -9.80 2.37 32.60
N GLY A 318 -9.59 1.94 31.35
CA GLY A 318 -8.44 2.36 30.52
C GLY A 318 -7.34 1.30 30.35
N ARG A 319 -6.46 1.47 29.36
CA ARG A 319 -5.63 0.41 28.72
C ARG A 319 -4.64 -0.44 29.57
N GLU A 320 -4.52 -0.26 30.88
CA GLU A 320 -3.53 -0.98 31.71
C GLU A 320 -3.92 -2.44 32.02
N ASP A 321 -2.93 -3.33 32.24
CA ASP A 321 -3.09 -4.62 32.94
C ASP A 321 -3.02 -4.51 34.47
N GLY A 322 -3.09 -3.27 34.98
CA GLY A 322 -2.80 -2.86 36.34
C GLY A 322 -1.33 -2.94 36.76
N ARG A 323 -0.43 -3.59 35.99
CA ARG A 323 0.90 -3.99 36.49
C ARG A 323 2.03 -2.99 36.23
N GLY A 324 1.72 -1.76 35.88
CA GLY A 324 2.65 -0.85 35.21
C GLY A 324 2.73 -1.08 33.70
N GLY A 325 2.17 -2.18 33.18
CA GLY A 325 2.14 -2.54 31.77
C GLY A 325 0.90 -2.03 31.04
N VAL A 326 0.42 -2.85 30.12
CA VAL A 326 -0.75 -2.65 29.25
C VAL A 326 -1.44 -4.01 29.15
N ILE A 327 -2.79 -4.09 29.05
CA ILE A 327 -3.49 -5.39 28.87
C ILE A 327 -2.80 -6.15 27.75
N THR A 328 -2.43 -7.41 27.94
CA THR A 328 -1.53 -8.09 26.99
C THR A 328 -2.04 -8.12 25.55
N ALA A 329 -3.35 -7.98 25.31
CA ALA A 329 -3.98 -7.82 23.99
C ALA A 329 -4.02 -6.36 23.45
N LEU A 330 -3.95 -5.35 24.32
CA LEU A 330 -3.78 -3.94 23.99
C LEU A 330 -2.30 -3.50 24.04
N ALA A 331 -1.41 -4.40 24.47
CA ALA A 331 0.04 -4.22 24.61
C ALA A 331 0.82 -4.53 23.32
N ASP A 332 0.18 -5.20 22.36
CA ASP A 332 0.68 -5.25 21.00
C ASP A 332 0.60 -3.81 20.45
N ALA A 333 1.75 -3.19 20.19
CA ALA A 333 1.83 -1.82 19.66
C ALA A 333 1.45 -1.72 18.16
N GLU A 334 1.05 -2.84 17.57
CA GLU A 334 0.73 -3.07 16.16
C GLU A 334 -0.57 -3.90 16.10
N GLY A 335 -1.59 -3.38 15.42
CA GLY A 335 -2.95 -3.95 15.46
C GLY A 335 -3.06 -5.37 14.90
N ARG A 336 -2.12 -5.79 14.04
CA ARG A 336 -2.08 -7.10 13.39
C ARG A 336 -1.73 -8.24 14.34
N GLU A 337 -0.82 -8.05 15.29
CA GLU A 337 -0.35 -9.14 16.16
C GLU A 337 -1.43 -9.62 17.13
N LEU A 338 -2.29 -8.70 17.60
CA LEU A 338 -3.52 -9.02 18.32
C LEU A 338 -4.38 -10.04 17.57
N CYS A 339 -4.52 -9.87 16.25
CA CYS A 339 -5.29 -10.76 15.39
C CYS A 339 -4.55 -12.09 15.12
N TYR A 340 -3.24 -12.04 14.85
CA TYR A 340 -2.39 -13.21 14.59
C TYR A 340 -2.32 -14.21 15.75
N ARG A 341 -2.57 -13.78 17.00
CA ARG A 341 -2.66 -14.69 18.18
C ARG A 341 -3.77 -15.73 18.09
N CYS A 342 -4.84 -15.45 17.34
CA CYS A 342 -5.97 -16.38 17.15
C CYS A 342 -6.05 -16.92 15.71
N HIS A 343 -5.48 -16.22 14.73
CA HIS A 343 -5.53 -16.54 13.31
C HIS A 343 -4.22 -17.14 12.79
N ASP A 344 -3.70 -18.09 13.57
CA ASP A 344 -2.46 -18.87 13.40
C ASP A 344 -2.71 -20.27 12.80
N GLY A 345 -3.93 -20.55 12.33
CA GLY A 345 -4.37 -21.87 11.88
C GLY A 345 -4.55 -22.91 12.97
N GLN A 346 -4.28 -22.59 14.25
CA GLN A 346 -4.46 -23.49 15.40
C GLN A 346 -5.71 -23.11 16.21
N THR A 347 -5.90 -21.82 16.48
CA THR A 347 -6.99 -21.33 17.35
C THR A 347 -8.26 -20.99 16.56
N ALA A 348 -8.12 -20.46 15.34
CA ALA A 348 -9.20 -20.23 14.40
C ALA A 348 -8.93 -20.97 13.07
N ALA A 349 -10.01 -21.42 12.42
CA ALA A 349 -9.92 -22.14 11.14
C ALA A 349 -9.42 -21.28 9.96
N THR A 350 -9.38 -19.96 10.13
CA THR A 350 -8.86 -18.99 9.16
C THR A 350 -7.44 -18.61 9.57
N ASP A 351 -6.43 -19.18 8.92
CA ASP A 351 -5.04 -18.73 9.03
C ASP A 351 -4.82 -17.54 8.10
N PHE A 352 -4.54 -16.37 8.69
CA PHE A 352 -3.99 -15.23 7.96
C PHE A 352 -2.62 -14.78 8.51
N LYS A 353 -2.09 -15.44 9.55
CA LYS A 353 -0.70 -15.27 9.97
C LYS A 353 0.27 -15.77 8.90
N ALA A 354 -0.08 -16.82 8.18
CA ALA A 354 0.64 -17.30 6.98
C ALA A 354 0.63 -16.30 5.79
N MET A 355 -0.02 -15.13 5.92
CA MET A 355 0.02 -14.04 4.93
C MET A 355 0.95 -12.88 5.32
N ALA A 356 1.63 -12.98 6.46
CA ALA A 356 2.62 -12.01 6.89
C ALA A 356 3.70 -11.77 5.81
N VAL A 357 4.39 -10.64 5.92
CA VAL A 357 5.69 -10.47 5.24
C VAL A 357 6.63 -11.53 5.81
N PRO A 358 7.14 -12.49 5.02
CA PRO A 358 8.14 -13.43 5.51
C PRO A 358 9.43 -12.65 5.71
N THR A 359 10.11 -12.89 6.83
CA THR A 359 11.32 -12.15 7.24
C THR A 359 12.62 -12.78 6.71
N ASP A 360 12.50 -13.90 5.99
CA ASP A 360 13.57 -14.86 5.72
C ASP A 360 13.30 -15.66 4.42
N LEU A 361 12.88 -14.98 3.34
CA LEU A 361 12.87 -15.58 2.00
C LEU A 361 14.32 -15.73 1.49
N ALA A 362 14.96 -16.84 1.82
CA ALA A 362 16.22 -17.22 1.19
C ALA A 362 16.01 -17.48 -0.32
N GLY A 363 16.67 -16.68 -1.15
CA GLY A 363 16.69 -16.70 -2.62
C GLY A 363 16.68 -15.27 -3.19
N ASP A 364 17.40 -15.03 -4.28
CA ASP A 364 17.52 -13.71 -4.91
C ASP A 364 16.27 -13.31 -5.72
N GLU A 365 15.90 -12.03 -5.72
CA GLU A 365 14.96 -11.48 -6.71
C GLU A 365 15.60 -11.42 -8.11
N VAL A 366 14.81 -11.67 -9.15
CA VAL A 366 15.20 -11.43 -10.55
C VAL A 366 14.53 -10.17 -11.07
N VAL A 367 15.33 -9.22 -11.53
CA VAL A 367 14.88 -7.92 -12.02
C VAL A 367 15.21 -7.77 -13.49
N VAL A 368 14.22 -7.44 -14.32
CA VAL A 368 14.41 -7.16 -15.75
C VAL A 368 13.79 -5.82 -16.14
N ALA A 369 14.58 -4.93 -16.73
CA ALA A 369 14.11 -3.70 -17.36
C ALA A 369 13.85 -3.92 -18.85
N TYR A 370 12.64 -3.61 -19.30
CA TYR A 370 12.26 -3.64 -20.71
C TYR A 370 12.01 -2.21 -21.21
N ASP A 371 12.64 -1.81 -22.31
CA ASP A 371 12.30 -0.62 -23.11
C ASP A 371 11.81 -1.08 -24.50
N PRO A 372 10.61 -0.69 -24.96
CA PRO A 372 10.13 -1.07 -26.28
C PRO A 372 10.99 -0.48 -27.41
N LEU A 373 11.34 -1.29 -28.41
CA LEU A 373 12.07 -0.82 -29.59
C LEU A 373 11.17 -0.06 -30.58
N VAL A 374 9.87 -0.41 -30.61
CA VAL A 374 8.93 0.02 -31.66
C VAL A 374 7.73 0.81 -31.12
N LEU A 375 7.39 0.62 -29.85
CA LEU A 375 6.25 1.28 -29.19
C LEU A 375 6.72 2.43 -28.27
N PRO A 376 5.83 3.33 -27.82
CA PRO A 376 6.23 4.47 -26.99
C PRO A 376 6.72 4.06 -25.60
N HIS A 377 7.57 4.89 -24.99
CA HIS A 377 8.20 4.61 -23.68
C HIS A 377 7.23 4.50 -22.51
N ALA A 378 5.95 4.85 -22.70
CA ALA A 378 4.84 4.51 -21.81
C ALA A 378 4.62 2.98 -21.63
N TYR A 379 5.32 2.12 -22.38
CA TYR A 379 5.42 0.68 -22.11
C TYR A 379 6.69 0.27 -21.36
N SER A 380 7.74 1.12 -21.32
CA SER A 380 8.98 0.81 -20.61
C SER A 380 8.72 0.61 -19.12
N SER A 381 9.35 -0.40 -18.53
CA SER A 381 9.11 -0.76 -17.13
C SER A 381 10.15 -1.73 -16.59
N LEU A 382 10.33 -1.67 -15.27
CA LEU A 382 11.07 -2.62 -14.46
C LEU A 382 10.12 -3.74 -14.00
N HIS A 383 10.51 -4.99 -14.19
CA HIS A 383 9.75 -6.19 -13.81
C HIS A 383 10.55 -6.97 -12.77
N VAL A 384 9.94 -7.23 -11.61
CA VAL A 384 10.58 -7.95 -10.49
C VAL A 384 9.85 -9.26 -10.25
N TRP A 385 10.57 -10.38 -10.39
CA TRP A 385 10.13 -11.70 -9.96
C TRP A 385 10.77 -12.04 -8.61
N THR A 386 9.97 -12.60 -7.71
CA THR A 386 10.36 -12.91 -6.33
C THR A 386 10.26 -14.41 -6.08
N PRO A 387 11.18 -15.06 -5.35
CA PRO A 387 11.06 -16.49 -5.05
C PRO A 387 9.77 -16.84 -4.28
N ALA A 388 9.14 -17.96 -4.63
CA ALA A 388 7.90 -18.41 -4.01
C ALA A 388 8.07 -18.69 -2.50
N ASN A 389 7.01 -18.45 -1.72
CA ASN A 389 6.99 -18.80 -0.29
C ASN A 389 6.69 -20.30 -0.09
N THR A 390 7.61 -21.13 -0.57
CA THR A 390 7.65 -22.60 -0.44
C THR A 390 9.04 -23.03 0.05
N PRO A 391 9.23 -24.28 0.53
CA PRO A 391 10.57 -24.84 0.66
C PRO A 391 11.31 -24.82 -0.69
N ALA A 392 12.64 -24.71 -0.64
CA ALA A 392 13.50 -24.76 -1.82
C ALA A 392 13.56 -26.20 -2.43
N PRO A 393 13.75 -26.34 -3.75
CA PRO A 393 13.86 -25.25 -4.74
C PRO A 393 12.52 -24.56 -5.01
N ARG A 394 12.54 -23.22 -5.04
CA ARG A 394 11.36 -22.37 -5.24
C ARG A 394 11.10 -22.13 -6.75
N ALA A 395 9.83 -21.92 -7.10
CA ALA A 395 9.46 -21.31 -8.38
C ALA A 395 9.47 -19.78 -8.25
N LEU A 396 9.45 -19.06 -9.37
CA LEU A 396 9.30 -17.60 -9.37
C LEU A 396 7.84 -17.18 -9.24
N GLU A 397 7.62 -16.00 -8.64
CA GLU A 397 6.32 -15.35 -8.53
C GLU A 397 6.38 -13.90 -9.03
N GLY A 398 5.30 -13.44 -9.66
CA GLY A 398 5.21 -12.11 -10.25
C GLY A 398 5.00 -12.16 -11.77
N PRO A 399 5.54 -11.21 -12.55
CA PRO A 399 6.33 -10.06 -12.11
C PRO A 399 5.47 -8.98 -11.43
N ARG A 400 6.07 -8.27 -10.49
CA ARG A 400 5.65 -6.91 -10.13
C ARG A 400 6.19 -5.95 -11.19
N ARG A 401 5.33 -5.19 -11.86
CA ARG A 401 5.72 -4.18 -12.84
C ARG A 401 5.73 -2.78 -12.23
N TYR A 402 6.86 -2.12 -12.29
CA TYR A 402 7.04 -0.71 -11.92
C TYR A 402 7.30 0.11 -13.20
N VAL A 403 6.54 1.18 -13.37
CA VAL A 403 6.68 2.11 -14.50
C VAL A 403 7.41 3.35 -13.99
N PRO A 404 8.41 3.90 -14.72
CA PRO A 404 9.08 5.14 -14.35
C PRO A 404 8.10 6.28 -14.03
N SER A 405 8.44 7.11 -13.03
CA SER A 405 7.52 8.12 -12.48
C SER A 405 7.32 9.37 -13.35
N ALA A 406 8.03 9.49 -14.47
CA ALA A 406 7.86 10.56 -15.46
C ALA A 406 7.36 9.98 -16.80
N PRO A 407 6.38 10.63 -17.49
CA PRO A 407 5.74 10.05 -18.69
C PRO A 407 6.67 9.75 -19.89
N GLU A 408 7.85 10.35 -19.92
CA GLU A 408 8.86 10.19 -20.99
C GLU A 408 10.02 9.28 -20.60
N ALA A 409 10.05 8.81 -19.34
CA ALA A 409 11.17 8.07 -18.78
C ALA A 409 11.22 6.61 -19.21
N ARG A 410 12.44 6.09 -19.39
CA ARG A 410 12.73 4.72 -19.79
C ARG A 410 13.41 3.94 -18.67
N SER A 411 13.35 2.61 -18.76
CA SER A 411 14.15 1.67 -17.97
C SER A 411 15.12 0.94 -18.90
N GLY A 412 16.38 1.37 -18.93
CA GLY A 412 17.46 0.78 -19.72
C GLY A 412 18.33 -0.19 -18.90
N SER A 413 19.65 0.03 -18.93
CA SER A 413 20.63 -0.70 -18.11
C SER A 413 20.23 -0.73 -16.63
N VAL A 414 20.42 -1.86 -15.95
CA VAL A 414 20.17 -2.05 -14.51
C VAL A 414 21.45 -2.53 -13.85
N ALA A 415 21.73 -2.09 -12.62
CA ALA A 415 22.82 -2.60 -11.80
C ALA A 415 22.43 -2.64 -10.32
N VAL A 416 23.15 -3.46 -9.54
CA VAL A 416 22.98 -3.60 -8.09
C VAL A 416 24.11 -2.86 -7.38
N ALA A 417 23.76 -1.89 -6.55
CA ALA A 417 24.67 -1.26 -5.60
C ALA A 417 24.63 -2.08 -4.30
N TYR A 418 25.47 -3.11 -4.24
CA TYR A 418 25.66 -3.95 -3.06
C TYR A 418 26.06 -3.09 -1.85
N GLY A 419 25.26 -3.15 -0.78
CA GLY A 419 25.43 -2.29 0.40
C GLY A 419 24.86 -0.87 0.28
N GLY A 420 24.05 -0.59 -0.75
CA GLY A 420 23.35 0.69 -0.96
C GLY A 420 24.18 1.77 -1.65
N ILE A 421 23.58 2.56 -2.55
CA ILE A 421 24.32 3.54 -3.38
C ILE A 421 24.86 4.74 -2.58
N ASP A 422 24.36 4.96 -1.36
CA ASP A 422 24.88 5.90 -0.36
C ASP A 422 25.35 5.21 0.93
N GLY A 423 25.53 3.90 0.94
CA GLY A 423 25.99 3.17 2.12
C GLY A 423 25.20 3.49 3.40
N ASP A 424 23.88 3.67 3.32
CA ASP A 424 22.97 3.73 4.48
C ASP A 424 22.27 2.38 4.78
N ALA A 425 22.27 1.47 3.80
CA ALA A 425 21.58 0.19 3.81
C ALA A 425 21.97 -0.72 4.98
N ALA A 426 21.00 -1.47 5.51
CA ALA A 426 21.27 -2.52 6.48
C ALA A 426 22.07 -3.68 5.85
N ALA A 427 22.66 -4.53 6.70
CA ALA A 427 23.41 -5.69 6.24
C ALA A 427 22.49 -6.70 5.53
N GLY A 428 22.51 -6.70 4.20
CA GLY A 428 21.66 -7.50 3.32
C GLY A 428 20.76 -6.66 2.39
N GLU A 429 20.56 -5.37 2.67
CA GLU A 429 19.78 -4.49 1.80
C GLU A 429 20.63 -3.96 0.64
N HIS A 430 20.08 -3.99 -0.58
CA HIS A 430 20.77 -3.60 -1.81
C HIS A 430 19.91 -2.63 -2.63
N ASP A 431 20.54 -1.63 -3.24
CA ASP A 431 19.87 -0.65 -4.10
C ASP A 431 19.97 -1.07 -5.56
N LEU A 432 18.87 -0.93 -6.31
CA LEU A 432 18.91 -1.01 -7.78
C LEU A 432 19.17 0.37 -8.36
N VAL A 433 20.13 0.50 -9.27
CA VAL A 433 20.32 1.70 -10.08
C VAL A 433 19.92 1.38 -11.52
N VAL A 434 18.99 2.17 -12.08
CA VAL A 434 18.41 1.97 -13.41
C VAL A 434 18.67 3.20 -14.28
N ALA A 435 19.22 2.99 -15.48
CA ALA A 435 19.45 4.03 -16.46
C ALA A 435 18.15 4.48 -17.10
N ASP A 436 18.04 5.79 -17.32
CA ASP A 436 17.09 6.34 -18.27
C ASP A 436 17.83 6.77 -19.55
N PRO A 437 17.80 5.94 -20.62
CA PRO A 437 18.39 6.26 -21.92
C PRO A 437 17.57 7.27 -22.74
N SER A 438 16.59 7.98 -22.15
CA SER A 438 15.93 9.10 -22.83
C SER A 438 16.94 10.21 -23.18
N VAL A 439 17.01 10.54 -24.47
CA VAL A 439 17.98 11.53 -24.98
C VAL A 439 17.54 12.93 -24.58
N GLY A 440 18.26 13.53 -23.63
CA GLY A 440 17.91 14.84 -23.08
C GLY A 440 18.94 15.37 -22.08
N SER A 441 18.78 16.65 -21.72
CA SER A 441 19.58 17.35 -20.71
C SER A 441 18.64 18.08 -19.74
N PRO A 442 18.66 17.77 -18.43
CA PRO A 442 19.49 16.74 -17.79
C PRO A 442 19.08 15.32 -18.24
N GLY A 443 20.06 14.41 -18.24
CA GLY A 443 19.78 12.97 -18.27
C GLY A 443 19.27 12.50 -16.92
N ARG A 444 19.05 11.19 -16.75
CA ARG A 444 18.42 10.66 -15.52
C ARG A 444 18.86 9.23 -15.20
N VAL A 445 18.86 8.92 -13.91
CA VAL A 445 18.81 7.55 -13.37
C VAL A 445 17.73 7.45 -12.31
N HIS A 446 17.24 6.24 -12.09
CA HIS A 446 16.28 5.91 -11.04
C HIS A 446 16.95 4.95 -10.06
N VAL A 447 16.99 5.31 -8.77
CA VAL A 447 17.40 4.39 -7.70
C VAL A 447 16.13 3.79 -7.10
N TYR A 448 16.03 2.47 -7.06
CA TYR A 448 14.94 1.77 -6.36
C TYR A 448 15.48 1.14 -5.07
N ARG A 449 14.79 1.40 -3.96
CA ARG A 449 15.07 0.84 -2.63
C ARG A 449 13.97 -0.08 -2.18
N TYR A 450 14.26 -1.00 -1.25
CA TYR A 450 13.23 -1.73 -0.52
C TYR A 450 12.21 -0.78 0.12
N ASN A 451 10.92 -1.11 0.04
CA ASN A 451 9.85 -0.33 0.64
C ASN A 451 8.72 -1.25 1.12
N LEU A 452 8.41 -1.20 2.42
CA LEU A 452 7.40 -2.07 3.04
C LEU A 452 5.95 -1.82 2.56
N LEU A 453 5.68 -0.70 1.87
CA LEU A 453 4.39 -0.41 1.24
C LEU A 453 4.35 -0.85 -0.23
N ASP A 454 5.33 -0.43 -1.03
CA ASP A 454 5.34 -0.64 -2.49
C ASP A 454 6.09 -1.91 -2.94
N GLY A 455 6.85 -2.56 -2.05
CA GLY A 455 7.85 -3.59 -2.34
C GLY A 455 9.20 -2.95 -2.65
N ILE A 456 9.27 -2.18 -3.73
CA ILE A 456 10.37 -1.24 -3.99
C ILE A 456 9.82 0.14 -4.38
N ALA A 457 10.50 1.20 -3.98
CA ALA A 457 10.14 2.59 -4.28
C ALA A 457 11.26 3.31 -5.01
N ALA A 458 10.92 4.13 -6.02
CA ALA A 458 11.86 4.76 -6.93
C ALA A 458 12.09 6.25 -6.62
N THR A 459 13.35 6.66 -6.46
CA THR A 459 13.78 8.07 -6.46
C THR A 459 14.54 8.38 -7.75
N SER A 460 14.23 9.51 -8.38
CA SER A 460 14.79 9.90 -9.69
C SER A 460 15.81 11.01 -9.53
N TYR A 461 17.00 10.84 -10.11
CA TYR A 461 18.10 11.79 -10.02
C TYR A 461 18.50 12.31 -11.39
N SER A 462 18.68 13.62 -11.49
CA SER A 462 19.12 14.30 -12.71
C SER A 462 20.63 14.21 -12.89
N LEU A 463 21.08 13.84 -14.10
CA LEU A 463 22.49 13.79 -14.49
C LEU A 463 22.83 14.88 -15.51
N GLU A 464 24.11 15.25 -15.60
CA GLU A 464 24.59 16.21 -16.60
C GLU A 464 24.61 15.68 -18.05
N ALA A 465 24.40 14.38 -18.26
CA ALA A 465 24.34 13.72 -19.56
C ALA A 465 23.41 12.49 -19.52
N THR A 466 22.98 12.00 -20.68
CA THR A 466 22.11 10.81 -20.81
C THR A 466 22.80 9.54 -20.24
N ALA A 467 22.04 8.66 -19.60
CA ALA A 467 22.53 7.38 -19.09
C ALA A 467 22.20 6.27 -20.10
N SER A 468 23.17 5.92 -20.97
CA SER A 468 22.96 4.89 -22.00
C SER A 468 23.26 3.49 -21.48
N LEU A 469 24.34 3.35 -20.71
CA LEU A 469 24.75 2.12 -20.01
C LEU A 469 25.17 2.47 -18.58
N LEU A 470 24.99 1.56 -17.62
CA LEU A 470 25.53 1.73 -16.27
C LEU A 470 25.94 0.41 -15.61
N THR A 471 26.85 0.49 -14.64
CA THR A 471 27.05 -0.51 -13.59
C THR A 471 27.26 0.18 -12.24
N ALA A 472 27.11 -0.54 -11.14
CA ALA A 472 27.44 -0.06 -9.80
C ALA A 472 28.55 -0.91 -9.15
N GLY A 473 29.30 -0.33 -8.22
CA GLY A 473 30.44 -0.97 -7.54
C GLY A 473 31.42 0.06 -6.97
N ASP A 474 32.29 -0.36 -6.04
CA ASP A 474 33.39 0.48 -5.54
C ASP A 474 34.44 0.61 -6.65
N PHE A 475 34.47 1.75 -7.34
CA PHE A 475 35.36 1.99 -8.50
C PHE A 475 36.39 3.10 -8.23
N LEU A 476 36.28 3.83 -7.12
CA LEU A 476 37.12 4.98 -6.80
C LEU A 476 37.87 4.82 -5.47
N LEU A 477 39.20 4.91 -5.51
CA LEU A 477 40.05 4.67 -4.34
C LEU A 477 39.88 5.79 -3.29
N ASP A 478 39.10 5.53 -2.24
CA ASP A 478 39.04 6.40 -1.07
C ASP A 478 38.77 5.68 0.27
N ALA A 479 38.45 6.45 1.31
CA ALA A 479 38.25 5.97 2.68
C ALA A 479 36.79 5.65 3.03
N SER A 480 35.86 5.70 2.06
CA SER A 480 34.44 5.42 2.26
C SER A 480 34.05 3.98 1.92
N GLY A 481 34.68 3.36 0.91
CA GLY A 481 34.34 2.00 0.47
C GLY A 481 32.88 1.86 0.03
N ARG A 482 32.33 2.91 -0.60
CA ARG A 482 30.94 3.00 -1.06
C ARG A 482 30.90 2.78 -2.57
N PRO A 483 29.84 2.18 -3.11
CA PRO A 483 29.72 2.01 -4.55
C PRO A 483 29.42 3.34 -5.27
N GLU A 484 30.04 3.52 -6.43
CA GLU A 484 29.65 4.50 -7.43
C GLU A 484 28.64 3.90 -8.42
N ALA A 485 27.83 4.75 -9.04
CA ALA A 485 27.22 4.47 -10.33
C ALA A 485 28.19 4.91 -11.45
N ALA A 486 28.82 3.94 -12.11
CA ALA A 486 29.61 4.16 -13.32
C ALA A 486 28.67 4.21 -14.53
N VAL A 487 28.51 5.38 -15.14
CA VAL A 487 27.54 5.64 -16.21
C VAL A 487 28.27 6.03 -17.49
N VAL A 488 27.92 5.37 -18.60
CA VAL A 488 28.37 5.75 -19.95
C VAL A 488 27.22 6.44 -20.68
N SER A 489 27.49 7.67 -21.13
CA SER A 489 26.68 8.40 -22.09
C SER A 489 27.15 8.05 -23.50
N VAL A 490 26.21 7.75 -24.40
CA VAL A 490 26.45 7.67 -25.85
C VAL A 490 25.69 8.82 -26.50
N ASP A 491 26.43 9.78 -27.04
CA ASP A 491 25.88 10.97 -27.70
C ASP A 491 25.35 10.63 -29.11
N ALA A 492 24.61 11.57 -29.72
CA ALA A 492 23.89 11.34 -30.99
C ALA A 492 24.79 11.17 -32.23
N ASP A 493 26.10 11.45 -32.13
CA ASP A 493 27.12 11.13 -33.13
C ASP A 493 27.88 9.82 -32.81
N GLY A 494 27.43 9.11 -31.77
CA GLY A 494 28.03 7.90 -31.21
C GLY A 494 29.09 8.16 -30.15
N ALA A 495 29.54 9.40 -29.92
CA ALA A 495 30.64 9.67 -28.98
C ALA A 495 30.32 9.15 -27.58
N SER A 496 31.20 8.29 -27.05
CA SER A 496 30.94 7.55 -25.82
C SER A 496 31.80 8.10 -24.67
N THR A 497 31.18 8.44 -23.54
CA THR A 497 31.84 9.11 -22.40
C THR A 497 31.40 8.52 -21.06
N LEU A 498 32.36 8.09 -20.25
CA LEU A 498 32.17 7.60 -18.89
C LEU A 498 32.24 8.72 -17.84
N ARG A 499 31.38 8.60 -16.83
CA ARG A 499 31.37 9.39 -15.60
C ARG A 499 31.10 8.48 -14.40
N PHE A 500 31.66 8.84 -13.25
CA PHE A 500 31.38 8.18 -11.97
C PHE A 500 30.52 9.10 -11.12
N TYR A 501 29.41 8.58 -10.60
CA TYR A 501 28.46 9.31 -9.77
C TYR A 501 28.36 8.67 -8.39
N ARG A 502 28.27 9.49 -7.33
CA ARG A 502 28.12 9.03 -5.94
C ARG A 502 26.94 9.71 -5.26
N HIS A 503 26.24 8.96 -4.39
CA HIS A 503 25.08 9.46 -3.66
C HIS A 503 25.51 10.00 -2.28
N ASP A 504 25.04 11.19 -1.92
CA ASP A 504 25.37 11.85 -0.64
C ASP A 504 24.34 11.59 0.48
N GLY A 505 23.32 10.77 0.19
CA GLY A 505 22.13 10.54 1.02
C GLY A 505 20.91 11.36 0.58
N THR A 506 21.09 12.35 -0.30
CA THR A 506 20.02 13.24 -0.80
C THR A 506 20.11 13.53 -2.31
N THR A 507 21.32 13.54 -2.88
CA THR A 507 21.57 13.80 -4.29
C THR A 507 22.62 12.84 -4.86
N LEU A 508 22.57 12.63 -6.17
CA LEU A 508 23.56 11.86 -6.93
C LEU A 508 24.38 12.85 -7.77
N THR A 509 25.68 12.95 -7.51
CA THR A 509 26.56 13.96 -8.14
C THR A 509 27.84 13.33 -8.68
N SER A 510 28.51 14.00 -9.64
CA SER A 510 29.74 13.48 -10.25
C SER A 510 30.85 13.40 -9.20
N ALA A 511 31.32 12.19 -8.91
CA ALA A 511 32.36 11.93 -7.91
C ALA A 511 33.73 12.50 -8.33
N LEU A 512 33.93 12.68 -9.64
CA LEU A 512 35.12 13.29 -10.23
C LEU A 512 34.74 14.50 -11.10
N ALA A 513 35.61 15.51 -11.12
CA ALA A 513 35.45 16.73 -11.92
C ALA A 513 35.90 16.57 -13.39
N THR A 514 36.09 15.34 -13.86
CA THR A 514 36.57 15.00 -15.20
C THR A 514 35.83 13.77 -15.70
N SER A 515 35.37 13.82 -16.94
CA SER A 515 34.74 12.72 -17.66
C SER A 515 35.75 12.06 -18.62
N PHE A 516 35.53 10.79 -18.95
CA PHE A 516 36.52 9.95 -19.61
C PHE A 516 36.00 9.48 -20.99
N PRO A 517 36.66 9.83 -22.11
CA PRO A 517 36.22 9.40 -23.44
C PRO A 517 36.52 7.91 -23.69
N LEU A 518 35.53 7.17 -24.18
CA LEU A 518 35.55 5.72 -24.41
C LEU A 518 35.18 5.36 -25.87
N GLY A 519 35.78 6.06 -26.84
CA GLY A 519 35.53 5.79 -28.26
C GLY A 519 34.12 6.17 -28.70
N TYR A 520 33.50 5.32 -29.51
CA TYR A 520 32.21 5.53 -30.16
C TYR A 520 31.30 4.29 -30.09
N ASP A 521 29.99 4.48 -30.07
CA ASP A 521 28.96 3.44 -30.05
C ASP A 521 29.21 2.36 -28.99
N ALA A 522 29.36 2.76 -27.72
CA ALA A 522 29.53 1.81 -26.61
C ALA A 522 28.34 0.83 -26.50
N THR A 523 28.64 -0.44 -26.27
CA THR A 523 27.68 -1.55 -26.42
C THR A 523 27.47 -2.42 -25.18
N GLY A 524 28.30 -2.26 -24.15
CA GLY A 524 28.22 -3.01 -22.91
C GLY A 524 29.26 -2.55 -21.89
N ILE A 525 28.92 -2.73 -20.61
CA ILE A 525 29.68 -2.28 -19.43
C ILE A 525 29.65 -3.37 -18.36
N ALA A 526 30.74 -3.55 -17.62
CA ALA A 526 30.80 -4.45 -16.45
C ALA A 526 31.79 -3.93 -15.41
N GLY A 527 31.51 -4.21 -14.13
CA GLY A 527 32.38 -3.90 -13.00
C GLY A 527 32.82 -5.15 -12.24
N GLY A 528 33.97 -5.10 -11.59
CA GLY A 528 34.48 -6.15 -10.70
C GLY A 528 36.00 -6.29 -10.72
N THR A 529 36.53 -7.21 -9.92
CA THR A 529 37.98 -7.40 -9.80
C THR A 529 38.58 -8.19 -10.97
N LEU A 530 39.62 -7.62 -11.60
CA LEU A 530 40.47 -8.32 -12.57
C LEU A 530 41.64 -9.07 -11.89
N GLY A 531 41.65 -9.20 -10.56
CA GLY A 531 42.67 -9.93 -9.82
C GLY A 531 44.07 -9.29 -9.84
N LEU A 532 44.18 -8.03 -10.31
CA LEU A 532 45.42 -7.31 -10.55
C LEU A 532 46.21 -6.90 -9.28
N GLY A 533 45.72 -7.25 -8.09
CA GLY A 533 46.32 -6.85 -6.81
C GLY A 533 46.15 -5.37 -6.46
N ILE A 534 45.27 -4.67 -7.19
CA ILE A 534 44.84 -3.30 -6.93
C ILE A 534 43.39 -3.30 -6.41
N ALA A 535 43.10 -2.37 -5.50
CA ALA A 535 41.76 -1.93 -5.12
C ALA A 535 41.67 -0.44 -5.49
N PRO A 536 40.52 0.12 -5.88
CA PRO A 536 39.15 -0.42 -5.94
C PRO A 536 38.95 -1.44 -7.07
N ASP A 537 37.70 -1.86 -7.35
CA ASP A 537 37.40 -2.73 -8.50
C ASP A 537 37.70 -2.04 -9.84
N GLN A 538 37.68 -2.83 -10.91
CA GLN A 538 37.92 -2.37 -12.27
C GLN A 538 36.61 -2.32 -13.05
N LEU A 539 36.60 -1.50 -14.10
CA LEU A 539 35.47 -1.32 -15.00
C LEU A 539 35.91 -1.68 -16.43
N VAL A 540 35.07 -2.42 -17.15
CA VAL A 540 35.29 -2.77 -18.56
C VAL A 540 34.15 -2.21 -19.40
N VAL A 541 34.49 -1.58 -20.53
CA VAL A 541 33.52 -1.07 -21.52
C VAL A 541 33.91 -1.53 -22.92
N THR A 542 32.92 -1.89 -23.73
CA THR A 542 33.10 -2.36 -25.12
C THR A 542 32.57 -1.30 -26.10
N ALA A 543 33.40 -0.82 -27.02
CA ALA A 543 33.06 0.27 -27.94
C ALA A 543 33.88 0.20 -29.25
N ARG A 544 33.52 0.99 -30.27
CA ARG A 544 34.32 1.21 -31.48
C ARG A 544 35.41 2.25 -31.19
N SER A 545 36.63 2.04 -31.71
CA SER A 545 37.78 2.89 -31.35
C SER A 545 37.70 4.34 -31.88
N ALA A 546 36.95 4.57 -32.96
CA ALA A 546 36.77 5.88 -33.58
C ALA A 546 35.43 6.01 -34.33
N ALA A 547 35.07 7.26 -34.67
CA ALA A 547 33.77 7.63 -35.23
C ALA A 547 33.40 6.87 -36.53
N ALA A 548 34.37 6.68 -37.43
CA ALA A 548 34.12 6.03 -38.72
C ALA A 548 33.65 4.58 -38.53
N THR A 549 32.59 4.18 -39.23
CA THR A 549 31.87 2.91 -39.00
C THR A 549 32.67 1.65 -39.37
N ASP A 550 33.79 1.81 -40.08
CA ASP A 550 34.77 0.78 -40.43
C ASP A 550 35.97 0.72 -39.48
N SER A 551 36.02 1.57 -38.44
CA SER A 551 37.05 1.54 -37.40
C SER A 551 37.00 0.23 -36.60
N PRO A 552 38.16 -0.28 -36.11
CA PRO A 552 38.19 -1.48 -35.28
C PRO A 552 37.43 -1.27 -33.96
N TRP A 553 37.01 -2.39 -33.37
CA TRP A 553 36.37 -2.42 -32.06
C TRP A 553 37.42 -2.62 -30.97
N ALA A 554 37.15 -2.13 -29.76
CA ALA A 554 38.07 -2.14 -28.64
C ALA A 554 37.38 -2.48 -27.32
N VAL A 555 38.16 -3.07 -26.42
CA VAL A 555 37.85 -3.17 -25.00
C VAL A 555 38.60 -2.06 -24.28
N TYR A 556 37.89 -1.26 -23.50
CA TYR A 556 38.44 -0.26 -22.60
C TYR A 556 38.45 -0.82 -21.19
N VAL A 557 39.58 -0.68 -20.48
CA VAL A 557 39.72 -1.06 -19.07
C VAL A 557 39.99 0.20 -18.28
N VAL A 558 39.16 0.46 -17.27
CA VAL A 558 39.29 1.61 -16.37
C VAL A 558 39.64 1.09 -14.98
N SER A 559 40.66 1.70 -14.38
CA SER A 559 41.19 1.28 -13.08
C SER A 559 41.79 2.47 -12.34
N GLN A 560 41.87 2.38 -11.01
CA GLN A 560 42.54 3.38 -10.18
C GLN A 560 43.62 2.70 -9.32
N ALA A 561 44.81 3.29 -9.31
CA ALA A 561 45.97 2.77 -8.55
C ALA A 561 46.42 3.73 -7.43
N ASP A 562 46.02 5.00 -7.49
CA ASP A 562 46.21 6.01 -6.45
C ASP A 562 44.99 6.94 -6.39
N THR A 563 44.82 7.67 -5.28
CA THR A 563 43.65 8.55 -5.05
C THR A 563 43.62 9.80 -5.94
N ALA A 564 44.56 9.98 -6.88
CA ALA A 564 44.66 11.14 -7.74
C ALA A 564 44.41 10.83 -9.22
N THR A 565 44.56 9.58 -9.66
CA THR A 565 44.59 9.20 -11.08
C THR A 565 43.74 7.98 -11.40
N VAL A 566 42.63 8.20 -12.12
CA VAL A 566 41.93 7.13 -12.85
C VAL A 566 42.61 6.93 -14.21
N ALA A 567 43.01 5.69 -14.49
CA ALA A 567 43.63 5.29 -15.75
C ALA A 567 42.60 4.60 -16.65
N VAL A 568 42.57 5.00 -17.93
CA VAL A 568 41.78 4.36 -18.99
C VAL A 568 42.77 3.78 -20.01
N THR A 569 42.87 2.46 -20.06
CA THR A 569 43.63 1.73 -21.09
C THR A 569 42.65 1.14 -22.11
N SER A 570 43.14 0.75 -23.29
CA SER A 570 42.33 0.04 -24.27
C SER A 570 43.17 -0.82 -25.20
N PHE A 571 42.54 -1.85 -25.78
CA PHE A 571 43.12 -2.70 -26.80
C PHE A 571 42.09 -3.04 -27.88
N GLU A 572 42.54 -3.11 -29.14
CA GLU A 572 41.69 -3.50 -30.26
C GLU A 572 41.37 -5.00 -30.19
N THR A 573 40.11 -5.34 -30.42
CA THR A 573 39.62 -6.72 -30.51
C THR A 573 39.89 -7.31 -31.88
N LEU A 574 40.21 -8.61 -31.95
CA LEU A 574 40.39 -9.32 -33.22
C LEU A 574 39.04 -9.58 -33.94
N HIS A 575 37.91 -9.29 -33.30
CA HIS A 575 36.56 -9.65 -33.72
C HIS A 575 35.56 -8.49 -33.56
N PRO A 576 34.63 -8.29 -34.53
CA PRO A 576 33.80 -7.08 -34.60
C PRO A 576 32.57 -7.12 -33.68
N GLU A 577 32.10 -5.93 -33.28
CA GLU A 577 31.02 -5.72 -32.30
C GLU A 577 31.16 -6.62 -31.04
N PRO A 578 32.25 -6.51 -30.24
CA PRO A 578 32.27 -7.07 -28.90
C PRO A 578 31.13 -6.43 -28.09
N ARG A 579 30.30 -7.24 -27.44
CA ARG A 579 29.17 -6.81 -26.59
C ARG A 579 29.16 -7.56 -25.26
N GLY A 580 28.38 -7.07 -24.31
CA GLY A 580 28.09 -7.75 -23.04
C GLY A 580 29.33 -8.28 -22.32
N PRO A 581 30.26 -7.40 -21.94
CA PRO A 581 31.46 -7.81 -21.22
C PRO A 581 31.07 -8.40 -19.86
N SER A 582 31.84 -9.37 -19.37
CA SER A 582 31.77 -9.83 -17.99
C SER A 582 33.18 -9.92 -17.40
N ILE A 583 33.28 -9.60 -16.10
CA ILE A 583 34.51 -9.69 -15.31
C ILE A 583 34.33 -10.81 -14.28
N GLY A 584 35.30 -11.72 -14.19
CA GLY A 584 35.26 -12.79 -13.18
C GLY A 584 36.23 -13.93 -13.46
N PRO A 585 36.19 -15.01 -12.67
CA PRO A 585 37.11 -16.14 -12.82
C PRO A 585 36.85 -16.93 -14.12
N VAL A 586 37.71 -16.73 -15.12
CA VAL A 586 37.63 -17.41 -16.44
C VAL A 586 38.78 -18.39 -16.69
N LEU A 587 39.73 -18.47 -15.76
CA LEU A 587 40.96 -19.28 -15.85
C LEU A 587 41.08 -20.25 -14.68
N ALA A 588 41.72 -21.40 -14.91
CA ALA A 588 42.00 -22.37 -13.85
C ALA A 588 42.73 -21.77 -12.63
N GLY A 589 42.37 -22.25 -11.44
CA GLY A 589 42.82 -21.67 -10.17
C GLY A 589 41.99 -20.47 -9.70
N GLY A 590 40.98 -20.05 -10.46
CA GLY A 590 40.08 -18.94 -10.10
C GLY A 590 40.62 -17.57 -10.48
N ALA A 591 41.63 -17.49 -11.37
CA ALA A 591 42.15 -16.20 -11.82
C ALA A 591 41.14 -15.47 -12.72
N ALA A 592 40.96 -14.18 -12.45
CA ALA A 592 39.99 -13.34 -13.12
C ALA A 592 40.42 -12.94 -14.54
N GLY A 593 39.45 -12.60 -15.37
CA GLY A 593 39.64 -12.07 -16.71
C GLY A 593 38.36 -11.51 -17.29
N ILE A 594 38.40 -11.17 -18.58
CA ILE A 594 37.31 -10.52 -19.31
C ILE A 594 36.74 -11.50 -20.33
N ALA A 595 35.43 -11.74 -20.30
CA ALA A 595 34.68 -12.36 -21.40
C ALA A 595 33.94 -11.30 -22.21
N VAL A 596 33.84 -11.44 -23.53
CA VAL A 596 32.96 -10.63 -24.41
C VAL A 596 32.31 -11.50 -25.49
N ALA A 597 31.10 -11.13 -25.91
CA ALA A 597 30.39 -11.75 -27.01
C ALA A 597 30.76 -11.07 -28.35
N ASP A 598 31.22 -11.84 -29.34
CA ASP A 598 31.61 -11.30 -30.67
C ASP A 598 30.36 -11.11 -31.56
N ALA A 599 29.51 -10.13 -31.26
CA ALA A 599 28.18 -10.01 -31.87
C ALA A 599 28.20 -9.73 -33.39
N GLY A 600 29.29 -9.20 -33.93
CA GLY A 600 29.46 -8.91 -35.35
C GLY A 600 29.97 -10.11 -36.17
N ALA A 601 30.32 -11.22 -35.50
CA ALA A 601 30.76 -12.44 -36.19
C ALA A 601 29.59 -13.11 -36.94
N ALA A 602 29.87 -13.66 -38.13
CA ALA A 602 28.87 -14.36 -38.95
C ALA A 602 28.40 -15.71 -38.35
N THR A 603 28.96 -16.12 -37.22
CA THR A 603 28.62 -17.31 -36.43
C THR A 603 28.99 -16.99 -34.98
N PRO A 604 28.17 -17.34 -33.97
CA PRO A 604 28.42 -16.97 -32.58
C PRO A 604 29.81 -17.35 -32.09
N SER A 605 30.49 -16.41 -31.44
CA SER A 605 31.75 -16.65 -30.77
C SER A 605 31.94 -15.77 -29.55
N ILE A 606 32.83 -16.21 -28.67
CA ILE A 606 33.22 -15.52 -27.44
C ILE A 606 34.73 -15.33 -27.46
N SER A 607 35.19 -14.14 -27.07
CA SER A 607 36.61 -13.85 -26.85
C SER A 607 36.86 -13.71 -25.34
N VAL A 608 37.87 -14.40 -24.83
CA VAL A 608 38.26 -14.36 -23.41
C VAL A 608 39.69 -13.84 -23.29
N TYR A 609 39.85 -12.77 -22.53
CA TYR A 609 41.14 -12.08 -22.34
C TYR A 609 41.65 -12.25 -20.90
N ALA A 610 42.95 -12.53 -20.77
CA ALA A 610 43.61 -12.74 -19.49
C ALA A 610 44.48 -11.52 -19.12
N PRO A 611 44.16 -10.76 -18.06
CA PRO A 611 44.95 -9.62 -17.64
C PRO A 611 46.29 -10.06 -17.03
N ALA A 612 47.40 -9.62 -17.63
CA ALA A 612 48.74 -9.70 -17.04
C ALA A 612 49.13 -8.38 -16.35
N SER A 613 48.59 -7.26 -16.83
CA SER A 613 48.49 -5.96 -16.16
C SER A 613 47.32 -5.16 -16.74
N ALA A 614 47.01 -3.98 -16.20
CA ALA A 614 46.00 -3.08 -16.80
C ALA A 614 46.36 -2.63 -18.23
N ASP A 615 47.65 -2.64 -18.60
CA ASP A 615 48.15 -2.29 -19.95
C ASP A 615 48.34 -3.52 -20.87
N ALA A 616 48.20 -4.75 -20.34
CA ALA A 616 48.56 -5.98 -21.04
C ALA A 616 47.51 -7.08 -20.78
N VAL A 617 46.49 -7.13 -21.65
CA VAL A 617 45.33 -8.01 -21.51
C VAL A 617 45.16 -8.87 -22.79
N PRO A 618 46.09 -9.80 -23.08
CA PRO A 618 46.04 -10.64 -24.28
C PRO A 618 44.82 -11.57 -24.34
N GLU A 619 44.38 -11.88 -25.56
CA GLU A 619 43.38 -12.94 -25.82
C GLU A 619 43.97 -14.29 -25.39
N ALA A 620 43.30 -14.96 -24.45
CA ALA A 620 43.73 -16.24 -23.89
C ALA A 620 43.03 -17.42 -24.58
N THR A 621 41.77 -17.25 -24.99
CA THR A 621 41.01 -18.25 -25.74
C THR A 621 39.85 -17.58 -26.46
N ARG A 622 39.53 -18.10 -27.65
CA ARG A 622 38.27 -17.85 -28.35
C ARG A 622 37.60 -19.15 -28.74
N ALA A 623 36.28 -19.22 -28.60
CA ALA A 623 35.46 -20.35 -29.03
C ALA A 623 34.40 -19.90 -30.04
N VAL A 624 34.09 -20.76 -31.03
CA VAL A 624 33.02 -20.56 -32.02
C VAL A 624 31.99 -21.68 -31.86
N PHE A 625 30.70 -21.32 -31.86
CA PHE A 625 29.58 -22.18 -31.48
C PHE A 625 28.27 -21.73 -32.15
N GLY A 626 27.15 -22.38 -31.83
CA GLY A 626 25.85 -22.10 -32.44
C GLY A 626 25.80 -22.31 -33.97
N THR A 627 24.90 -21.58 -34.63
CA THR A 627 24.65 -21.67 -36.08
C THR A 627 24.93 -20.35 -36.79
N VAL A 628 25.32 -20.43 -38.06
CA VAL A 628 25.47 -19.26 -38.95
C VAL A 628 24.20 -18.41 -38.94
N GLY A 629 24.36 -17.09 -38.77
CA GLY A 629 23.25 -16.13 -38.75
C GLY A 629 22.63 -15.87 -37.37
N ALA A 630 22.90 -16.70 -36.36
CA ALA A 630 22.74 -16.29 -34.97
C ALA A 630 23.95 -15.44 -34.53
N ARG A 631 23.81 -14.66 -33.45
CA ARG A 631 24.89 -13.83 -32.88
C ARG A 631 25.09 -14.17 -31.40
N ALA A 632 26.33 -14.20 -30.94
CA ALA A 632 26.59 -14.05 -29.51
C ALA A 632 26.22 -12.62 -29.11
N TRP A 633 25.55 -12.39 -27.98
CA TRP A 633 24.98 -11.08 -27.67
C TRP A 633 25.37 -10.53 -26.30
N ASP A 634 25.46 -11.40 -25.30
CA ASP A 634 25.79 -11.04 -23.92
C ASP A 634 26.51 -12.19 -23.20
N THR A 635 27.28 -11.90 -22.14
CA THR A 635 28.03 -12.91 -21.37
C THR A 635 27.88 -12.72 -19.86
N VAL A 636 27.80 -13.84 -19.12
CA VAL A 636 27.86 -13.86 -17.65
C VAL A 636 28.93 -14.84 -17.16
N ILE A 637 29.64 -14.47 -16.10
CA ILE A 637 30.57 -15.34 -15.35
C ILE A 637 29.99 -15.52 -13.96
N GLY A 638 29.79 -16.76 -13.49
CA GLY A 638 29.12 -17.00 -12.21
C GLY A 638 29.32 -18.41 -11.64
N PRO A 639 29.03 -18.62 -10.35
CA PRO A 639 29.27 -19.86 -9.62
C PRO A 639 28.21 -20.94 -9.88
N PHE A 640 27.74 -21.07 -11.12
CA PHE A 640 26.64 -21.96 -11.53
C PHE A 640 27.11 -23.39 -11.93
N MET A 641 28.38 -23.74 -11.74
CA MET A 641 28.90 -25.09 -12.03
C MET A 641 28.90 -26.00 -10.78
N ALA A 642 29.28 -27.27 -10.95
CA ALA A 642 29.26 -28.26 -9.86
C ALA A 642 30.06 -27.80 -8.63
N GLY A 643 29.41 -27.78 -7.45
CA GLY A 643 30.04 -27.32 -6.20
C GLY A 643 30.32 -25.81 -6.18
N SER A 644 29.46 -25.02 -6.84
CA SER A 644 29.52 -23.56 -6.92
C SER A 644 30.81 -23.02 -7.57
N VAL A 645 31.39 -23.79 -8.49
CA VAL A 645 32.58 -23.41 -9.26
C VAL A 645 32.21 -22.41 -10.36
N PRO A 646 33.06 -21.41 -10.67
CA PRO A 646 32.83 -20.49 -11.77
C PRO A 646 32.76 -21.16 -13.16
N GLY A 647 31.73 -20.80 -13.92
CA GLY A 647 31.60 -21.07 -15.36
C GLY A 647 31.38 -19.78 -16.15
N VAL A 648 31.35 -19.89 -17.48
CA VAL A 648 31.09 -18.76 -18.39
C VAL A 648 29.93 -19.10 -19.31
N ALA A 649 28.90 -18.26 -19.37
CA ALA A 649 27.73 -18.48 -20.23
C ALA A 649 27.53 -17.32 -21.21
N VAL A 650 27.00 -17.62 -22.40
CA VAL A 650 26.83 -16.67 -23.52
C VAL A 650 25.44 -16.78 -24.12
N ALA A 651 24.74 -15.64 -24.24
CA ALA A 651 23.46 -15.56 -24.93
C ALA A 651 23.66 -15.61 -26.45
N VAL A 652 22.93 -16.51 -27.12
CA VAL A 652 22.93 -16.66 -28.57
C VAL A 652 21.59 -16.16 -29.12
N ARG A 653 21.58 -14.88 -29.53
CA ARG A 653 20.40 -14.17 -30.06
C ARG A 653 20.12 -14.58 -31.50
N ASN A 654 18.86 -14.84 -31.80
CA ASN A 654 18.33 -15.11 -33.13
C ASN A 654 16.87 -14.66 -33.25
N GLU A 655 16.61 -13.67 -34.11
CA GLU A 655 15.31 -12.99 -34.21
C GLU A 655 14.28 -13.75 -35.06
N SER A 656 14.67 -14.86 -35.69
CA SER A 656 13.78 -15.67 -36.54
C SER A 656 14.03 -17.18 -36.49
N GLY A 657 15.22 -17.61 -36.06
CA GLY A 657 15.56 -19.01 -35.81
C GLY A 657 15.68 -19.35 -34.33
N MET A 658 16.36 -20.46 -34.03
CA MET A 658 16.59 -20.93 -32.66
C MET A 658 17.59 -20.02 -31.93
N ASN A 659 17.25 -19.68 -30.68
CA ASN A 659 18.10 -19.03 -29.70
C ASN A 659 18.67 -20.08 -28.73
N ALA A 660 19.79 -19.77 -28.09
CA ALA A 660 20.40 -20.66 -27.11
C ALA A 660 21.16 -19.89 -26.02
N VAL A 661 21.57 -20.59 -24.97
CA VAL A 661 22.72 -20.20 -24.15
C VAL A 661 23.80 -21.28 -24.29
N THR A 662 25.02 -20.86 -24.60
CA THR A 662 26.20 -21.74 -24.60
C THR A 662 26.97 -21.52 -23.30
N ILE A 663 27.18 -22.59 -22.55
CA ILE A 663 27.81 -22.60 -21.22
C ILE A 663 29.14 -23.34 -21.31
N PHE A 664 30.18 -22.79 -20.70
CA PHE A 664 31.55 -23.33 -20.67
C PHE A 664 32.03 -23.57 -19.23
N GLU A 665 32.70 -24.70 -19.01
CA GLU A 665 33.57 -24.89 -17.85
C GLU A 665 34.80 -23.98 -17.92
N THR A 666 35.34 -23.58 -16.77
CA THR A 666 36.64 -22.91 -16.68
C THR A 666 37.78 -23.94 -16.75
N GLY A 667 38.79 -23.66 -17.57
CA GLY A 667 39.80 -24.64 -17.97
C GLY A 667 41.25 -24.16 -17.80
N ALA A 668 42.19 -25.08 -18.00
CA ALA A 668 43.62 -24.88 -17.74
C ALA A 668 44.29 -23.79 -18.60
N THR A 669 43.69 -23.41 -19.73
CA THR A 669 44.23 -22.43 -20.68
C THR A 669 43.16 -21.47 -21.21
N GLY A 670 42.03 -21.32 -20.51
CA GLY A 670 40.84 -20.63 -21.00
C GLY A 670 39.60 -21.52 -20.88
N LEU A 671 38.70 -21.48 -21.86
CA LEU A 671 37.43 -22.23 -21.83
C LEU A 671 37.63 -23.76 -21.94
N GLY A 672 36.83 -24.52 -21.19
CA GLY A 672 36.87 -25.97 -21.07
C GLY A 672 35.80 -26.69 -21.90
N ALA A 673 35.13 -27.70 -21.30
CA ALA A 673 33.99 -28.36 -21.93
C ALA A 673 32.81 -27.38 -22.09
N ARG A 674 31.91 -27.66 -23.04
CA ARG A 674 30.73 -26.81 -23.30
C ARG A 674 29.43 -27.59 -23.32
N VAL A 675 28.34 -26.90 -22.97
CA VAL A 675 26.95 -27.34 -23.10
C VAL A 675 26.18 -26.26 -23.87
N ASP A 676 25.42 -26.65 -24.88
CA ASP A 676 24.56 -25.75 -25.67
C ASP A 676 23.09 -26.04 -25.27
N VAL A 677 22.34 -25.05 -24.76
CA VAL A 677 20.94 -25.17 -24.32
C VAL A 677 20.04 -24.31 -25.20
N GLU A 678 19.08 -24.91 -25.92
CA GLU A 678 18.11 -24.17 -26.74
C GLU A 678 17.08 -23.44 -25.85
N THR A 679 16.89 -22.13 -26.07
CA THR A 679 15.99 -21.27 -25.27
C THR A 679 14.64 -21.00 -25.96
N GLY A 680 14.61 -21.01 -27.30
CA GLY A 680 13.39 -20.91 -28.09
C GLY A 680 13.56 -20.31 -29.49
N MET A 681 12.53 -20.47 -30.33
CA MET A 681 12.47 -19.85 -31.66
C MET A 681 12.07 -18.37 -31.55
N GLY A 682 12.87 -17.45 -32.09
CA GLY A 682 12.54 -16.02 -32.17
C GLY A 682 12.44 -15.26 -30.83
N VAL A 683 12.76 -15.89 -29.69
CA VAL A 683 12.66 -15.27 -28.35
C VAL A 683 13.66 -14.14 -28.11
N ALA A 684 14.71 -14.04 -28.94
CA ALA A 684 15.77 -13.04 -28.85
C ALA A 684 16.41 -13.00 -27.45
N SER A 685 17.02 -14.12 -27.03
CA SER A 685 17.80 -14.21 -25.78
C SER A 685 18.94 -13.19 -25.81
N ALA A 686 18.90 -12.20 -24.91
CA ALA A 686 19.66 -10.96 -25.09
C ALA A 686 20.38 -10.43 -23.85
N ALA A 687 20.04 -10.86 -22.63
CA ALA A 687 20.85 -10.53 -21.46
C ALA A 687 20.84 -11.67 -20.42
N LEU A 688 21.94 -11.82 -19.68
CA LEU A 688 22.17 -12.88 -18.70
C LEU A 688 22.52 -12.31 -17.32
N ALA A 689 22.09 -13.01 -16.27
CA ALA A 689 22.55 -12.83 -14.90
C ALA A 689 22.69 -14.19 -14.19
N ALA A 690 23.32 -14.23 -13.03
CA ALA A 690 23.48 -15.45 -12.24
C ALA A 690 23.39 -15.16 -10.74
N GLY A 691 22.71 -16.05 -10.00
CA GLY A 691 22.44 -15.95 -8.55
C GLY A 691 21.47 -17.06 -8.11
N ASP A 692 21.20 -17.17 -6.81
CA ASP A 692 20.38 -18.25 -6.21
C ASP A 692 18.90 -17.88 -6.27
N VAL A 693 18.31 -17.90 -7.47
CA VAL A 693 16.91 -17.47 -7.70
C VAL A 693 15.89 -18.46 -7.14
N ASN A 694 16.31 -19.69 -6.83
CA ASN A 694 15.46 -20.75 -6.30
C ASN A 694 15.58 -20.93 -4.76
N GLY A 695 16.66 -20.47 -4.15
CA GLY A 695 16.91 -20.53 -2.71
C GLY A 695 17.48 -21.85 -2.19
N ASP A 696 18.19 -22.64 -3.02
CA ASP A 696 18.81 -23.91 -2.61
C ASP A 696 20.33 -23.83 -2.33
N GLY A 697 20.94 -22.66 -2.53
CA GLY A 697 22.36 -22.39 -2.33
C GLY A 697 23.24 -22.60 -3.55
N VAL A 698 22.65 -22.85 -4.74
CA VAL A 698 23.35 -22.92 -6.02
C VAL A 698 22.90 -21.75 -6.90
N ALA A 699 23.81 -21.20 -7.71
CA ALA A 699 23.44 -20.16 -8.66
C ALA A 699 22.83 -20.74 -9.95
N GLU A 700 21.66 -20.24 -10.33
CA GLU A 700 21.08 -20.39 -11.66
C GLU A 700 21.76 -19.46 -12.67
N ILE A 701 21.46 -19.67 -13.96
CA ILE A 701 21.57 -18.60 -14.97
C ILE A 701 20.17 -18.10 -15.29
N ALA A 702 19.92 -16.80 -15.08
CA ALA A 702 18.72 -16.11 -15.49
C ALA A 702 18.91 -15.50 -16.89
N ILE A 703 17.90 -15.62 -17.75
CA ILE A 703 17.91 -15.13 -19.14
C ILE A 703 16.75 -14.17 -19.36
N ALA A 704 17.05 -12.93 -19.75
CA ALA A 704 16.06 -12.03 -20.30
C ALA A 704 15.96 -12.20 -21.83
N ASN A 705 14.81 -12.69 -22.30
CA ASN A 705 14.46 -12.78 -23.70
C ASN A 705 13.77 -11.48 -24.13
N ALA A 706 14.37 -10.77 -25.09
CA ALA A 706 13.88 -9.47 -25.57
C ALA A 706 12.54 -9.54 -26.32
N GLY A 707 12.16 -10.73 -26.79
CA GLY A 707 11.04 -10.92 -27.71
C GLY A 707 11.29 -10.31 -29.08
N THR A 708 10.38 -10.58 -30.01
CA THR A 708 10.42 -10.06 -31.39
C THR A 708 9.08 -9.45 -31.74
N PHE A 709 9.02 -8.13 -32.00
CA PHE A 709 7.83 -7.47 -32.52
C PHE A 709 7.80 -7.56 -34.05
N SER A 710 6.73 -8.12 -34.63
CA SER A 710 6.51 -8.17 -36.07
C SER A 710 5.15 -7.61 -36.48
N ARG A 711 5.09 -7.05 -37.68
CA ARG A 711 3.83 -6.67 -38.36
C ARG A 711 3.33 -7.75 -39.33
N THR A 712 4.01 -8.90 -39.36
CA THR A 712 3.56 -10.11 -40.04
C THR A 712 2.84 -10.99 -39.01
N PRO A 713 1.55 -11.36 -39.23
CA PRO A 713 0.81 -12.27 -38.36
C PRO A 713 1.57 -13.56 -38.03
N GLY A 714 1.55 -13.96 -36.75
CA GLY A 714 2.17 -15.21 -36.29
C GLY A 714 3.70 -15.23 -36.26
N VAL A 715 4.36 -14.07 -36.48
CA VAL A 715 5.83 -13.94 -36.39
C VAL A 715 6.28 -13.27 -35.09
N SER A 716 5.37 -12.60 -34.37
CA SER A 716 5.71 -11.90 -33.12
C SER A 716 5.83 -12.87 -31.94
N VAL A 717 6.88 -12.71 -31.13
CA VAL A 717 7.21 -13.55 -29.97
C VAL A 717 7.30 -12.66 -28.72
N PRO A 718 6.51 -12.89 -27.65
CA PRO A 718 6.58 -12.12 -26.42
C PRO A 718 7.96 -12.18 -25.72
N PRO A 719 8.34 -11.14 -24.97
CA PRO A 719 9.47 -11.21 -24.04
C PRO A 719 9.15 -12.08 -22.82
N SER A 720 10.20 -12.67 -22.24
CA SER A 720 10.09 -13.59 -21.10
C SER A 720 11.37 -13.62 -20.27
N LEU A 721 11.25 -14.01 -19.00
CA LEU A 721 12.35 -14.49 -18.18
C LEU A 721 12.44 -16.03 -18.27
N GLN A 722 13.64 -16.58 -18.37
CA GLN A 722 13.90 -18.02 -18.21
C GLN A 722 14.98 -18.25 -17.16
N THR A 723 14.91 -19.39 -16.46
CA THR A 723 15.91 -19.81 -15.47
C THR A 723 16.51 -21.16 -15.86
N LEU A 724 17.83 -21.29 -15.82
CA LEU A 724 18.55 -22.52 -16.12
C LEU A 724 19.16 -23.09 -14.83
N VAL A 725 18.66 -24.26 -14.43
CA VAL A 725 19.21 -25.06 -13.33
C VAL A 725 20.17 -26.10 -13.86
N ARG A 726 21.05 -26.59 -12.99
CA ARG A 726 22.10 -27.56 -13.34
C ARG A 726 21.71 -29.00 -12.99
N ASP A 727 21.27 -29.77 -13.99
CA ASP A 727 20.99 -31.20 -13.84
C ASP A 727 22.25 -32.05 -14.10
N GLY A 728 22.90 -32.51 -13.04
CA GLY A 728 23.98 -33.51 -13.06
C GLY A 728 25.28 -33.03 -13.72
N ALA A 729 25.34 -33.12 -15.05
CA ALA A 729 26.45 -32.63 -15.90
C ALA A 729 25.95 -31.77 -17.08
N THR A 730 24.67 -31.42 -17.07
CA THR A 730 23.93 -30.68 -18.10
C THR A 730 23.18 -29.51 -17.46
N PHE A 731 22.59 -28.67 -18.30
CA PHE A 731 21.71 -27.57 -17.89
C PHE A 731 20.37 -27.71 -18.60
N VAL A 732 19.29 -27.31 -17.92
CA VAL A 732 17.92 -27.39 -18.44
C VAL A 732 17.15 -26.12 -18.08
N ILE A 733 16.20 -25.71 -18.93
CA ILE A 733 15.23 -24.67 -18.58
C ILE A 733 14.37 -25.21 -17.42
N ASN A 734 14.42 -24.57 -16.26
CA ASN A 734 13.57 -24.88 -15.11
C ASN A 734 12.21 -24.20 -15.26
N GLU A 735 12.23 -22.89 -15.53
CA GLU A 735 11.04 -22.07 -15.66
C GLU A 735 11.10 -21.16 -16.89
N THR A 736 9.93 -20.78 -17.41
CA THR A 736 9.77 -19.71 -18.41
C THR A 736 8.58 -18.85 -18.00
N ALA A 737 8.87 -17.66 -17.48
CA ALA A 737 7.88 -16.71 -16.98
C ALA A 737 7.66 -15.59 -18.02
N PRO A 738 6.43 -15.39 -18.55
CA PRO A 738 6.15 -14.32 -19.50
C PRO A 738 6.37 -12.93 -18.89
N ALA A 739 6.87 -11.96 -19.67
CA ALA A 739 6.97 -10.55 -19.25
C ALA A 739 5.70 -9.74 -19.60
N GLY A 740 4.96 -10.16 -20.63
CA GLY A 740 3.72 -9.52 -21.06
C GLY A 740 3.36 -9.91 -22.49
N GLY A 741 2.78 -8.97 -23.24
CA GLY A 741 2.73 -9.06 -24.70
C GLY A 741 3.95 -8.40 -25.35
N VAL A 742 3.93 -8.35 -26.69
CA VAL A 742 5.03 -7.80 -27.50
C VAL A 742 5.13 -6.27 -27.44
N GLU A 743 4.25 -5.59 -26.69
CA GLU A 743 4.38 -4.16 -26.41
C GLU A 743 5.65 -3.78 -25.63
N LEU A 744 6.34 -4.76 -25.03
CA LEU A 744 7.61 -4.61 -24.33
C LEU A 744 8.85 -4.93 -25.19
N ALA A 745 8.67 -5.41 -26.43
CA ALA A 745 9.72 -6.16 -27.14
C ALA A 745 10.78 -5.33 -27.88
N GLY A 746 11.99 -5.92 -28.01
CA GLY A 746 12.93 -5.67 -29.10
C GLY A 746 14.31 -5.08 -28.73
N THR A 747 14.41 -4.24 -27.70
CA THR A 747 15.73 -3.74 -27.22
C THR A 747 16.47 -4.83 -26.46
N THR A 748 17.75 -4.62 -26.13
CA THR A 748 18.42 -5.46 -25.13
C THR A 748 17.89 -5.06 -23.75
N PRO A 749 17.20 -5.95 -23.00
CA PRO A 749 16.76 -5.65 -21.65
C PRO A 749 17.94 -5.58 -20.68
N GLY A 750 17.85 -4.75 -19.64
CA GLY A 750 18.74 -4.84 -18.49
C GLY A 750 18.28 -5.96 -17.55
N ILE A 751 19.19 -6.77 -17.02
CA ILE A 751 18.86 -7.83 -16.04
C ILE A 751 19.83 -7.79 -14.86
N VAL A 752 19.33 -8.02 -13.65
CA VAL A 752 20.13 -8.34 -12.47
C VAL A 752 19.45 -9.42 -11.62
N VAL A 753 20.23 -10.08 -10.77
CA VAL A 753 19.78 -11.02 -9.74
C VAL A 753 20.41 -10.57 -8.41
N ALA A 754 19.59 -10.33 -7.39
CA ALA A 754 20.03 -9.97 -6.03
C ALA A 754 18.87 -10.01 -5.02
N ASP A 755 19.16 -10.28 -3.75
CA ASP A 755 18.32 -9.96 -2.58
C ASP A 755 17.94 -8.46 -2.57
N LEU A 756 16.63 -8.17 -2.57
CA LEU A 756 16.08 -6.80 -2.46
C LEU A 756 15.38 -6.57 -1.11
N GLY A 757 15.68 -7.39 -0.11
CA GLY A 757 14.90 -7.51 1.11
C GLY A 757 13.55 -8.19 0.85
N PRO A 758 12.61 -8.17 1.82
CA PRO A 758 11.40 -8.99 1.76
C PRO A 758 10.29 -8.42 0.85
N VAL A 759 10.60 -8.24 -0.45
CA VAL A 759 9.68 -7.76 -1.49
C VAL A 759 8.52 -8.76 -1.66
N GLY A 760 8.83 -9.99 -2.10
CA GLY A 760 7.87 -11.10 -2.23
C GLY A 760 6.53 -10.75 -2.90
N ARG A 761 5.48 -11.50 -2.55
CA ARG A 761 4.09 -11.25 -3.03
C ARG A 761 3.58 -9.83 -2.77
N SER A 762 2.84 -9.30 -3.75
CA SER A 762 2.02 -8.09 -3.60
C SER A 762 0.99 -8.29 -2.48
N ARG A 763 0.76 -7.28 -1.64
CA ARG A 763 -0.04 -7.41 -0.40
C ARG A 763 -0.60 -6.09 0.10
N HIS A 764 -1.60 -6.15 0.99
CA HIS A 764 -1.92 -5.04 1.88
C HIS A 764 -1.07 -5.19 3.13
N PRO A 765 -0.10 -4.28 3.38
CA PRO A 765 0.95 -4.53 4.36
C PRO A 765 0.51 -4.04 5.74
N ALA A 766 -0.32 -4.85 6.41
CA ALA A 766 -0.78 -4.59 7.77
C ALA A 766 0.39 -4.42 8.73
N SER A 767 0.32 -3.44 9.63
CA SER A 767 1.39 -3.00 10.54
C SER A 767 2.73 -2.62 9.88
N ALA A 768 2.70 -2.15 8.62
CA ALA A 768 3.87 -1.55 7.98
C ALA A 768 4.29 -0.19 8.58
N VAL A 769 3.37 0.49 9.26
CA VAL A 769 3.61 1.76 9.94
C VAL A 769 3.50 1.52 11.43
N ALA A 770 4.62 1.56 12.13
CA ALA A 770 4.69 1.33 13.57
C ALA A 770 3.78 2.32 14.33
N GLY A 771 2.94 1.80 15.23
CA GLY A 771 2.00 2.60 16.03
C GLY A 771 0.68 2.99 15.33
N ALA A 772 0.37 2.44 14.15
CA ALA A 772 -0.96 2.55 13.54
C ALA A 772 -2.06 1.87 14.39
N HIS A 773 -3.25 2.47 14.46
CA HIS A 773 -4.44 1.99 15.20
C HIS A 773 -4.24 1.70 16.69
N VAL A 774 -3.29 2.38 17.34
CA VAL A 774 -3.19 2.37 18.81
C VAL A 774 -4.41 3.04 19.45
N SER A 775 -4.78 2.63 20.67
CA SER A 775 -6.02 3.05 21.35
C SER A 775 -6.05 4.53 21.82
N GLY A 776 -5.23 5.40 21.24
CA GLY A 776 -5.16 6.84 21.46
C GLY A 776 -4.84 7.62 20.19
N GLU A 777 -5.06 7.02 19.00
CA GLU A 777 -4.78 7.65 17.71
C GLU A 777 -5.60 8.94 17.50
N GLN A 778 -4.92 10.07 17.34
CA GLN A 778 -5.49 11.35 16.90
C GLN A 778 -4.55 12.00 15.88
N GLY A 779 -5.07 12.32 14.70
CA GLY A 779 -4.29 12.51 13.47
C GLY A 779 -3.27 13.66 13.46
N ALA A 780 -2.36 13.71 12.49
CA ALA A 780 -2.30 12.89 11.26
C ALA A 780 -1.10 11.93 11.24
N PHE A 781 -1.35 10.69 10.80
CA PHE A 781 -0.35 9.62 10.69
C PHE A 781 0.08 9.38 9.23
N PRO A 782 1.22 8.71 8.99
CA PRO A 782 1.56 8.20 7.67
C PRO A 782 0.48 7.22 7.17
N ARG A 783 0.28 7.18 5.85
CA ARG A 783 -0.66 6.23 5.21
C ARG A 783 -0.29 4.80 5.61
N HIS A 784 -1.28 4.07 6.10
CA HIS A 784 -1.17 2.67 6.47
C HIS A 784 -2.45 1.92 6.09
N VAL A 785 -2.49 0.63 6.43
CA VAL A 785 -3.68 -0.21 6.43
C VAL A 785 -3.59 -1.16 7.60
N GLU A 786 -4.69 -1.40 8.30
CA GLU A 786 -4.80 -2.42 9.34
C GLU A 786 -5.99 -3.35 9.14
N CYS A 787 -6.00 -4.48 9.85
CA CYS A 787 -7.13 -5.41 9.82
C CYS A 787 -8.46 -4.70 10.18
N VAL A 788 -8.41 -3.74 11.10
CA VAL A 788 -9.55 -2.92 11.55
C VAL A 788 -9.95 -1.80 10.59
N ASP A 789 -9.15 -1.48 9.57
CA ASP A 789 -9.55 -0.51 8.55
C ASP A 789 -10.66 -1.04 7.65
N CYS A 790 -10.64 -2.34 7.39
CA CYS A 790 -11.57 -3.05 6.50
C CYS A 790 -12.58 -3.94 7.25
N HIS A 791 -12.27 -4.39 8.47
CA HIS A 791 -13.14 -5.31 9.24
C HIS A 791 -13.55 -4.72 10.59
N ASN A 792 -14.84 -4.79 10.90
CA ASN A 792 -15.34 -4.52 12.26
C ASN A 792 -15.69 -5.84 12.94
N VAL A 793 -14.76 -6.37 13.74
CA VAL A 793 -14.83 -7.71 14.36
C VAL A 793 -16.07 -7.98 15.22
N HIS A 794 -16.82 -6.94 15.61
CA HIS A 794 -18.05 -7.07 16.40
C HIS A 794 -19.33 -7.10 15.54
N VAL A 795 -19.27 -6.56 14.31
CA VAL A 795 -20.42 -6.35 13.41
C VAL A 795 -20.33 -7.20 12.13
N ALA A 796 -19.13 -7.66 11.78
CA ALA A 796 -18.90 -8.54 10.65
C ALA A 796 -19.61 -9.90 10.80
N ASP A 797 -20.20 -10.38 9.70
CA ASP A 797 -20.91 -11.66 9.65
C ASP A 797 -20.61 -12.46 8.37
N GLY A 798 -21.10 -13.69 8.29
CA GLY A 798 -20.93 -14.58 7.14
C GLY A 798 -21.93 -14.40 5.99
N SER A 799 -22.69 -13.30 5.93
CA SER A 799 -23.69 -13.10 4.87
C SER A 799 -23.07 -12.72 3.52
N ALA A 800 -23.49 -13.44 2.48
CA ALA A 800 -23.24 -13.07 1.09
C ALA A 800 -24.07 -11.83 0.71
N ALA A 801 -23.49 -10.99 -0.13
CA ALA A 801 -24.13 -9.79 -0.69
C ALA A 801 -24.22 -9.90 -2.22
N VAL A 802 -24.90 -8.93 -2.84
CA VAL A 802 -25.01 -8.79 -4.31
C VAL A 802 -24.50 -7.41 -4.68
N ALA A 803 -23.71 -7.32 -5.76
CA ALA A 803 -22.98 -6.10 -6.10
C ALA A 803 -23.89 -4.86 -6.24
N PRO A 804 -23.52 -3.70 -5.65
CA PRO A 804 -22.25 -3.41 -4.97
C PRO A 804 -22.36 -3.47 -3.43
N VAL A 805 -23.44 -4.01 -2.87
CA VAL A 805 -23.71 -4.01 -1.42
C VAL A 805 -22.57 -4.68 -0.66
N ALA A 806 -22.12 -4.07 0.44
CA ALA A 806 -20.99 -4.56 1.22
C ALA A 806 -21.23 -5.99 1.75
N TYR A 807 -20.20 -6.84 1.61
CA TYR A 807 -20.20 -8.20 2.17
C TYR A 807 -20.37 -8.20 3.68
N GLY A 808 -20.91 -9.30 4.23
CA GLY A 808 -20.98 -9.54 5.68
C GLY A 808 -19.68 -9.24 6.41
N VAL A 809 -18.53 -9.61 5.84
CA VAL A 809 -17.19 -9.43 6.44
C VAL A 809 -16.71 -7.97 6.50
N LEU A 810 -17.31 -7.05 5.74
CA LEU A 810 -17.00 -5.61 5.76
C LEU A 810 -18.00 -4.79 6.58
N LYS A 811 -19.10 -5.41 7.03
CA LYS A 811 -20.19 -4.69 7.70
C LYS A 811 -19.70 -3.89 8.90
N GLY A 812 -19.95 -2.59 8.86
CA GLY A 812 -19.58 -1.69 9.95
C GLY A 812 -18.11 -1.29 10.00
N SER A 813 -17.30 -1.60 8.97
CA SER A 813 -16.09 -0.80 8.71
C SER A 813 -16.49 0.65 8.39
N SER A 814 -15.59 1.59 8.65
CA SER A 814 -15.70 2.92 8.01
C SER A 814 -15.37 2.83 6.52
N GLY A 815 -15.73 3.87 5.77
CA GLY A 815 -15.44 3.98 4.34
C GLY A 815 -15.49 5.41 3.83
N TYR A 816 -15.39 5.59 2.52
CA TYR A 816 -15.51 6.87 1.81
C TYR A 816 -16.65 6.83 0.79
N ASP A 817 -17.51 7.84 0.84
CA ASP A 817 -18.58 8.06 -0.13
C ASP A 817 -18.08 8.95 -1.27
N PRO A 818 -17.94 8.45 -2.51
CA PRO A 818 -17.49 9.24 -3.65
C PRO A 818 -18.58 10.18 -4.20
N VAL A 819 -19.85 10.03 -3.80
CA VAL A 819 -20.97 10.87 -4.25
C VAL A 819 -21.11 12.11 -3.36
N THR A 820 -20.92 11.97 -2.05
CA THR A 820 -20.92 13.11 -1.11
C THR A 820 -19.53 13.68 -0.85
N GLY A 821 -18.48 12.92 -1.19
CA GLY A 821 -17.08 13.30 -0.98
C GLY A 821 -16.59 13.16 0.46
N THR A 822 -17.24 12.34 1.29
CA THR A 822 -17.04 12.30 2.75
C THR A 822 -16.81 10.91 3.32
N LEU A 823 -16.05 10.81 4.42
CA LEU A 823 -15.93 9.57 5.19
C LEU A 823 -17.25 9.19 5.87
N LYS A 824 -17.65 7.92 5.77
CA LYS A 824 -18.82 7.31 6.40
C LYS A 824 -18.41 6.46 7.62
N PRO A 825 -19.12 6.52 8.76
CA PRO A 825 -18.85 5.65 9.91
C PRO A 825 -19.14 4.17 9.66
N ARG A 826 -19.98 3.86 8.66
CA ARG A 826 -20.38 2.50 8.26
C ARG A 826 -20.53 2.47 6.74
N VAL A 827 -20.02 1.44 6.09
CA VAL A 827 -20.22 1.19 4.65
C VAL A 827 -21.56 0.55 4.34
N ASP A 828 -22.17 0.97 3.23
CA ASP A 828 -23.31 0.32 2.58
C ASP A 828 -22.86 -0.48 1.35
N TYR A 829 -21.79 -0.04 0.68
CA TYR A 829 -21.24 -0.64 -0.53
C TYR A 829 -19.75 -0.99 -0.37
N GLU A 830 -19.30 -2.08 -1.00
CA GLU A 830 -17.94 -2.60 -0.83
C GLU A 830 -16.84 -1.60 -1.26
N TYR A 831 -17.06 -0.89 -2.37
CA TYR A 831 -16.10 0.10 -2.87
C TYR A 831 -15.82 1.24 -1.87
N GLU A 832 -16.74 1.51 -0.93
CA GLU A 832 -16.56 2.57 0.08
C GLU A 832 -15.43 2.21 1.04
N THR A 833 -15.26 0.92 1.38
CA THR A 833 -14.12 0.44 2.18
C THR A 833 -12.80 0.64 1.41
N CYS A 834 -12.77 0.35 0.11
CA CYS A 834 -11.58 0.52 -0.72
C CYS A 834 -11.21 2.01 -0.91
N PHE A 835 -12.19 2.86 -1.24
CA PHE A 835 -11.96 4.28 -1.50
C PHE A 835 -11.62 5.08 -0.23
N LYS A 836 -11.77 4.52 0.97
CA LYS A 836 -11.21 5.06 2.21
C LYS A 836 -9.70 5.33 2.12
N CYS A 837 -8.98 4.42 1.46
CA CYS A 837 -7.51 4.48 1.31
C CYS A 837 -7.07 4.76 -0.14
N HIS A 838 -7.95 4.53 -1.13
CA HIS A 838 -7.66 4.71 -2.55
C HIS A 838 -8.43 5.86 -3.23
N GLY A 839 -9.30 6.57 -2.51
CA GLY A 839 -9.94 7.82 -2.97
C GLY A 839 -9.16 9.07 -2.54
N PRO A 840 -9.71 10.29 -2.74
CA PRO A 840 -9.02 11.55 -2.45
C PRO A 840 -8.96 11.92 -0.95
N ALA A 841 -9.62 11.15 -0.07
CA ALA A 841 -9.60 11.34 1.38
C ALA A 841 -8.29 10.88 2.03
N THR A 842 -7.15 11.30 1.47
CA THR A 842 -5.83 10.77 1.83
C THR A 842 -5.26 11.41 3.08
N TRP A 843 -5.26 10.66 4.19
CA TRP A 843 -4.32 10.89 5.29
C TRP A 843 -2.92 10.47 4.82
N GLY A 844 -2.17 11.39 4.21
CA GLY A 844 -0.77 11.18 3.83
C GLY A 844 -0.51 10.62 2.42
N GLY A 845 -1.29 11.03 1.41
CA GLY A 845 -0.86 10.96 0.00
C GLY A 845 -0.91 9.58 -0.69
N SER A 846 -2.03 9.28 -1.34
CA SER A 846 -2.02 8.39 -2.50
C SER A 846 -1.59 9.20 -3.73
N PRO A 847 -0.57 8.80 -4.51
CA PRO A 847 -0.22 9.49 -5.77
C PRO A 847 -1.29 9.26 -6.87
N ARG A 848 -2.25 8.36 -6.62
CA ARG A 848 -3.33 8.01 -7.54
C ARG A 848 -4.66 7.93 -6.79
N ASP A 849 -5.64 8.70 -7.25
CA ASP A 849 -7.03 8.61 -6.82
C ASP A 849 -7.77 7.62 -7.73
N VAL A 850 -8.05 6.43 -7.18
CA VAL A 850 -8.77 5.36 -7.87
C VAL A 850 -10.28 5.60 -7.84
N ALA A 851 -10.81 6.35 -6.88
CA ALA A 851 -12.24 6.66 -6.84
C ALA A 851 -12.65 7.53 -8.03
N ALA A 852 -11.81 8.49 -8.42
CA ALA A 852 -11.98 9.28 -9.63
C ALA A 852 -11.97 8.44 -10.93
N GLU A 853 -11.23 7.33 -10.96
CA GLU A 853 -11.21 6.39 -12.11
C GLU A 853 -12.49 5.56 -12.25
N PHE A 854 -13.40 5.64 -11.28
CA PHE A 854 -14.75 5.05 -11.32
C PHE A 854 -15.87 6.12 -11.32
N ASP A 855 -15.56 7.40 -11.54
CA ASP A 855 -16.57 8.43 -11.79
C ASP A 855 -17.18 8.27 -13.19
N SER A 856 -18.22 7.44 -13.28
CA SER A 856 -18.98 7.21 -14.51
C SER A 856 -19.62 8.47 -15.11
N VAL A 857 -19.75 9.58 -14.37
CA VAL A 857 -20.27 10.86 -14.89
C VAL A 857 -19.16 11.64 -15.57
N ALA A 858 -18.00 11.83 -14.91
CA ALA A 858 -16.84 12.47 -15.50
C ALA A 858 -16.26 11.69 -16.69
N LEU A 859 -16.31 10.36 -16.63
CA LEU A 859 -15.78 9.44 -17.65
C LEU A 859 -16.82 9.05 -18.73
N GLY A 860 -17.96 9.75 -18.80
CA GLY A 860 -18.95 9.57 -19.87
C GLY A 860 -19.54 8.15 -19.99
N GLY A 861 -19.59 7.41 -18.88
CA GLY A 861 -20.04 6.02 -18.81
C GLY A 861 -18.98 4.96 -19.18
N SER A 862 -17.71 5.34 -19.39
CA SER A 862 -16.62 4.42 -19.77
C SER A 862 -15.79 4.01 -18.55
N ALA A 863 -16.41 3.26 -17.64
CA ALA A 863 -15.78 2.66 -16.46
C ALA A 863 -16.36 1.25 -16.20
N HIS A 864 -15.59 0.38 -15.53
CA HIS A 864 -16.11 -0.89 -15.02
C HIS A 864 -17.19 -0.63 -13.94
N PRO A 865 -18.26 -1.45 -13.87
CA PRO A 865 -19.49 -1.12 -13.14
C PRO A 865 -19.39 -1.44 -11.64
N VAL A 866 -18.51 -0.73 -10.93
CA VAL A 866 -18.30 -0.83 -9.48
C VAL A 866 -19.23 0.13 -8.72
N THR A 867 -19.23 1.40 -9.13
CA THR A 867 -20.01 2.50 -8.52
C THR A 867 -21.44 2.63 -9.06
N GLY A 868 -21.75 1.98 -10.19
CA GLY A 868 -23.03 2.10 -10.89
C GLY A 868 -23.30 0.94 -11.86
N ASP A 869 -24.48 0.95 -12.49
CA ASP A 869 -24.91 -0.09 -13.43
C ASP A 869 -24.17 -0.03 -14.77
N HIS A 870 -23.79 -1.19 -15.32
CA HIS A 870 -23.29 -1.26 -16.70
C HIS A 870 -24.39 -0.83 -17.70
N PRO A 871 -24.17 0.22 -18.53
CA PRO A 871 -25.24 0.88 -19.28
C PRO A 871 -26.06 0.00 -20.25
N ALA A 872 -25.53 -1.14 -20.67
CA ALA A 872 -26.18 -2.05 -21.62
C ALA A 872 -26.74 -3.35 -21.01
N SER A 873 -26.49 -3.63 -19.72
CA SER A 873 -26.91 -4.91 -19.09
C SER A 873 -27.42 -4.80 -17.65
N GLY A 874 -27.22 -3.68 -16.95
CA GLY A 874 -27.55 -3.58 -15.53
C GLY A 874 -26.67 -4.45 -14.61
N ALA A 875 -25.57 -5.01 -15.14
CA ALA A 875 -24.61 -5.76 -14.35
C ALA A 875 -23.75 -4.81 -13.51
N ARG A 876 -23.31 -5.30 -12.34
CA ARG A 876 -22.33 -4.66 -11.46
C ARG A 876 -21.27 -5.68 -11.05
N ILE A 877 -20.08 -5.20 -10.71
CA ILE A 877 -18.98 -6.03 -10.18
C ILE A 877 -18.43 -5.43 -8.88
N TYR A 878 -17.73 -6.24 -8.12
CA TYR A 878 -17.02 -5.84 -6.91
C TYR A 878 -15.55 -5.50 -7.20
N CYS A 879 -14.93 -4.68 -6.36
CA CYS A 879 -13.47 -4.51 -6.34
C CYS A 879 -12.77 -5.86 -6.16
N VAL A 880 -13.30 -6.74 -5.29
CA VAL A 880 -12.75 -8.09 -5.12
C VAL A 880 -13.13 -9.10 -6.21
N ASP A 881 -13.83 -8.74 -7.29
CA ASP A 881 -13.93 -9.65 -8.44
C ASP A 881 -12.61 -9.67 -9.22
N CYS A 882 -11.92 -8.52 -9.29
CA CYS A 882 -10.58 -8.36 -9.84
C CYS A 882 -9.48 -8.58 -8.80
N HIS A 883 -9.58 -7.90 -7.65
CA HIS A 883 -8.58 -7.96 -6.58
C HIS A 883 -8.84 -9.12 -5.60
N GLY A 884 -7.78 -9.68 -5.02
CA GLY A 884 -7.92 -10.79 -4.09
C GLY A 884 -6.69 -11.66 -3.98
N ASN A 885 -6.71 -12.53 -2.98
CA ASN A 885 -5.80 -13.66 -2.87
C ASN A 885 -5.97 -14.61 -4.07
N ALA A 886 -4.85 -15.08 -4.63
CA ALA A 886 -4.88 -15.96 -5.80
C ALA A 886 -5.40 -17.38 -5.50
N SER A 887 -5.16 -17.91 -4.29
CA SER A 887 -5.74 -19.21 -3.90
C SER A 887 -7.13 -19.08 -3.31
N ALA A 888 -8.06 -19.90 -3.78
CA ALA A 888 -9.37 -20.07 -3.14
C ALA A 888 -9.32 -20.80 -1.79
N SER A 889 -8.16 -21.37 -1.39
CA SER A 889 -7.94 -21.96 -0.06
C SER A 889 -7.51 -20.93 0.99
N GLN A 890 -7.24 -19.69 0.59
CA GLN A 890 -6.82 -18.61 1.45
C GLN A 890 -8.03 -17.78 1.94
N PRO A 891 -7.93 -17.10 3.12
CA PRO A 891 -8.88 -16.09 3.56
C PRO A 891 -9.42 -15.20 2.44
N ILE A 892 -10.75 -14.99 2.40
CA ILE A 892 -11.41 -14.25 1.32
C ILE A 892 -11.13 -12.75 1.45
N GLY A 893 -10.45 -12.18 0.48
CA GLY A 893 -10.16 -10.74 0.38
C GLY A 893 -8.83 -10.46 -0.32
N PRO A 894 -8.46 -9.19 -0.54
CA PRO A 894 -7.19 -8.79 -1.14
C PRO A 894 -6.12 -8.61 -0.05
N HIS A 895 -5.52 -9.72 0.40
CA HIS A 895 -4.51 -9.71 1.46
C HIS A 895 -3.10 -9.89 0.90
N THR A 896 -2.87 -10.92 0.08
CA THR A 896 -1.61 -11.19 -0.61
C THR A 896 -1.82 -12.00 -1.90
N SER A 897 -1.13 -11.64 -2.98
CA SER A 897 -1.17 -12.35 -4.27
C SER A 897 0.19 -12.30 -5.00
N PRO A 898 0.60 -13.37 -5.69
CA PRO A 898 1.70 -13.31 -6.65
C PRO A 898 1.37 -12.43 -7.86
N ALA A 899 0.10 -12.30 -8.25
CA ALA A 899 -0.32 -11.44 -9.36
C ALA A 899 -0.45 -9.98 -8.90
N SER A 900 0.39 -9.10 -9.44
CA SER A 900 0.44 -7.68 -9.05
C SER A 900 -0.52 -6.80 -9.87
N PRO A 901 -1.15 -5.76 -9.29
CA PRO A 901 -1.21 -5.43 -7.86
C PRO A 901 -2.41 -6.10 -7.18
N LEU A 902 -2.15 -7.04 -6.26
CA LEU A 902 -3.19 -7.76 -5.49
C LEU A 902 -4.33 -8.36 -6.33
N LEU A 903 -4.04 -8.93 -7.50
CA LEU A 903 -5.04 -9.47 -8.42
C LEU A 903 -5.32 -10.96 -8.16
N LYS A 904 -6.54 -11.41 -8.47
CA LYS A 904 -6.91 -12.84 -8.42
C LYS A 904 -6.28 -13.69 -9.54
N ALA A 905 -5.81 -13.05 -10.60
CA ALA A 905 -5.07 -13.62 -11.72
C ALA A 905 -4.30 -12.50 -12.43
N SER A 906 -3.27 -12.85 -13.20
CA SER A 906 -2.40 -11.85 -13.84
C SER A 906 -3.07 -11.08 -14.99
N VAL A 907 -2.61 -9.84 -15.18
CA VAL A 907 -2.75 -9.02 -16.40
C VAL A 907 -1.40 -8.44 -16.87
N ILE A 908 -0.36 -8.67 -16.06
CA ILE A 908 1.03 -8.26 -16.18
C ILE A 908 1.84 -9.57 -16.11
N GLY A 909 2.86 -9.74 -16.96
CA GLY A 909 3.65 -10.98 -17.04
C GLY A 909 2.81 -12.24 -17.24
N ILE A 910 1.89 -12.17 -18.18
CA ILE A 910 1.09 -13.28 -18.68
C ILE A 910 0.92 -13.06 -20.18
N GLU A 911 0.96 -14.14 -20.98
CA GLU A 911 0.75 -13.99 -22.42
C GLU A 911 -0.70 -13.55 -22.70
N PRO A 912 -0.94 -12.69 -23.71
CA PRO A 912 -2.30 -12.34 -24.14
C PRO A 912 -3.08 -13.55 -24.65
N GLY A 913 -2.35 -14.58 -25.10
CA GLY A 913 -2.82 -15.92 -25.48
C GLY A 913 -3.03 -16.89 -24.32
N ASP A 914 -3.08 -16.45 -23.05
CA ASP A 914 -3.46 -17.29 -21.90
C ASP A 914 -4.93 -17.08 -21.51
N ALA A 915 -5.71 -18.17 -21.46
CA ALA A 915 -7.10 -18.15 -21.02
C ALA A 915 -7.27 -17.91 -19.50
N GLY A 916 -6.19 -18.05 -18.72
CA GLY A 916 -6.14 -17.75 -17.29
C GLY A 916 -6.03 -16.26 -16.95
N MET A 917 -5.78 -15.38 -17.91
CA MET A 917 -5.71 -13.92 -17.69
C MET A 917 -7.00 -13.38 -17.05
N LEU A 918 -6.85 -12.46 -16.08
CA LEU A 918 -7.95 -11.93 -15.26
C LEU A 918 -9.17 -11.49 -16.09
N CYS A 919 -8.94 -10.84 -17.23
CA CYS A 919 -9.98 -10.33 -18.12
C CYS A 919 -10.94 -11.44 -18.59
N TYR A 920 -10.43 -12.65 -18.88
CA TYR A 920 -11.24 -13.76 -19.40
C TYR A 920 -12.15 -14.43 -18.35
N ARG A 921 -12.03 -14.03 -17.08
CA ARG A 921 -12.98 -14.43 -16.03
C ARG A 921 -14.34 -13.73 -16.15
N CYS A 922 -14.42 -12.64 -16.92
CA CYS A 922 -15.65 -11.91 -17.24
C CYS A 922 -15.90 -11.77 -18.75
N HIS A 923 -14.85 -11.72 -19.58
CA HIS A 923 -14.94 -11.58 -21.03
C HIS A 923 -14.72 -12.93 -21.74
N ALA A 924 -15.55 -13.29 -22.71
CA ALA A 924 -15.38 -14.55 -23.45
C ALA A 924 -14.10 -14.54 -24.30
N SER A 925 -13.15 -15.45 -24.02
CA SER A 925 -11.91 -15.57 -24.80
C SER A 925 -12.19 -15.82 -26.28
N GLY A 926 -13.20 -16.64 -26.60
CA GLY A 926 -13.62 -16.90 -27.98
C GLY A 926 -14.04 -15.65 -28.76
N VAL A 927 -14.47 -14.58 -28.09
CA VAL A 927 -14.81 -13.29 -28.73
C VAL A 927 -13.59 -12.38 -28.87
N TYR A 928 -12.83 -12.22 -27.77
CA TYR A 928 -11.80 -11.18 -27.68
C TYR A 928 -10.38 -11.68 -28.01
N ARG A 929 -10.08 -12.94 -27.67
CA ARG A 929 -8.78 -13.59 -27.89
C ARG A 929 -8.74 -14.35 -29.22
N ASP A 930 -9.67 -15.28 -29.40
CA ASP A 930 -9.60 -16.29 -30.46
C ASP A 930 -10.41 -15.90 -31.72
N GLY A 931 -11.38 -14.98 -31.60
CA GLY A 931 -12.23 -14.54 -32.70
C GLY A 931 -13.17 -15.62 -33.26
N THR A 932 -13.36 -16.72 -32.53
CA THR A 932 -14.18 -17.89 -32.90
C THR A 932 -15.66 -17.74 -32.55
N ASP A 933 -15.99 -16.93 -31.53
CA ASP A 933 -17.37 -16.76 -31.05
C ASP A 933 -18.07 -15.55 -31.66
N GLY A 934 -19.33 -15.75 -32.05
CA GLY A 934 -20.22 -14.70 -32.53
C GLY A 934 -19.91 -14.21 -33.96
N SER A 935 -20.34 -12.99 -34.27
CA SER A 935 -19.94 -12.30 -35.49
C SER A 935 -18.88 -11.23 -35.16
N PRO A 936 -18.07 -10.78 -36.14
CA PRO A 936 -16.98 -9.83 -35.90
C PRO A 936 -17.40 -8.56 -35.14
N GLN A 937 -18.64 -8.13 -35.33
CA GLN A 937 -19.23 -6.95 -34.69
C GLN A 937 -19.41 -7.10 -33.16
N VAL A 938 -19.35 -8.32 -32.60
CA VAL A 938 -19.60 -8.58 -31.17
C VAL A 938 -18.49 -7.99 -30.29
N SER A 939 -17.22 -8.09 -30.72
CA SER A 939 -16.08 -7.43 -30.06
C SER A 939 -16.10 -5.91 -30.20
N ARG A 940 -16.92 -5.38 -31.12
CA ARG A 940 -16.95 -4.02 -31.67
C ARG A 940 -15.66 -3.52 -32.33
N PHE A 941 -14.57 -4.28 -32.31
CA PHE A 941 -13.31 -3.95 -32.97
C PHE A 941 -13.06 -4.91 -34.14
N TYR A 942 -13.50 -4.49 -35.32
CA TYR A 942 -13.55 -5.30 -36.53
C TYR A 942 -13.39 -4.42 -37.78
N ASP A 943 -12.86 -4.97 -38.87
CA ASP A 943 -12.87 -4.26 -40.16
C ASP A 943 -14.23 -4.49 -40.84
N ALA A 944 -14.99 -3.42 -41.05
CA ALA A 944 -16.28 -3.46 -41.73
C ALA A 944 -16.19 -3.81 -43.23
N THR A 945 -14.99 -3.79 -43.82
CA THR A 945 -14.74 -4.07 -45.24
C THR A 945 -14.49 -5.55 -45.49
N SER A 946 -13.57 -6.17 -44.75
CA SER A 946 -13.23 -7.61 -44.85
C SER A 946 -14.05 -8.51 -43.93
N GLY A 947 -14.63 -7.95 -42.85
CA GLY A 947 -15.24 -8.72 -41.78
C GLY A 947 -14.22 -9.36 -40.82
N ALA A 948 -12.96 -8.93 -40.80
CA ALA A 948 -11.95 -9.47 -39.89
C ALA A 948 -12.20 -9.08 -38.42
N GLN A 949 -12.07 -10.04 -37.50
CA GLN A 949 -12.05 -9.82 -36.04
C GLN A 949 -10.72 -9.12 -35.66
N LEU A 950 -10.71 -7.79 -35.53
CA LEU A 950 -9.44 -7.07 -35.27
C LEU A 950 -8.93 -7.29 -33.84
N HIS A 951 -9.81 -7.58 -32.87
CA HIS A 951 -9.39 -7.86 -31.50
C HIS A 951 -8.49 -9.11 -31.41
N ALA A 952 -8.97 -10.25 -31.95
CA ALA A 952 -8.21 -11.50 -32.02
C ALA A 952 -6.89 -11.33 -32.80
N ARG A 953 -6.89 -10.52 -33.86
CA ARG A 953 -5.69 -10.19 -34.63
C ARG A 953 -4.61 -9.46 -33.81
N HIS A 954 -4.99 -8.58 -32.88
CA HIS A 954 -4.01 -7.92 -32.02
C HIS A 954 -3.55 -8.82 -30.86
N VAL A 955 -4.45 -9.64 -30.30
CA VAL A 955 -4.19 -10.46 -29.11
C VAL A 955 -3.51 -11.79 -29.43
N ASP A 956 -3.92 -12.52 -30.48
CA ASP A 956 -3.41 -13.85 -30.82
C ASP A 956 -2.42 -13.84 -32.01
N GLU A 957 -2.73 -13.16 -33.13
CA GLU A 957 -1.80 -13.08 -34.29
C GLU A 957 -0.57 -12.21 -33.99
N PHE A 958 -0.75 -11.08 -33.28
CA PHE A 958 0.33 -10.14 -32.97
C PHE A 958 0.83 -10.19 -31.52
N ARG A 959 0.13 -10.88 -30.61
CA ARG A 959 0.53 -11.06 -29.19
C ARG A 959 0.67 -9.77 -28.38
N LEU A 960 -0.21 -8.79 -28.59
CA LEU A 960 -0.30 -7.56 -27.78
C LEU A 960 -1.24 -7.76 -26.57
N SER A 961 -0.86 -7.26 -25.40
CA SER A 961 -1.69 -7.28 -24.19
C SER A 961 -2.95 -6.43 -24.33
N CYS A 962 -4.02 -6.83 -23.64
CA CYS A 962 -5.21 -6.00 -23.46
C CYS A 962 -4.85 -4.62 -22.85
N GLN A 963 -3.81 -4.55 -22.01
CA GLN A 963 -3.31 -3.30 -21.41
C GLN A 963 -2.61 -2.35 -22.40
N THR A 964 -2.35 -2.80 -23.63
CA THR A 964 -1.84 -1.97 -24.74
C THR A 964 -2.93 -1.10 -25.36
N CYS A 965 -4.20 -1.46 -25.17
CA CYS A 965 -5.33 -0.67 -25.66
C CYS A 965 -6.23 -0.16 -24.52
N HIS A 966 -6.41 -0.94 -23.44
CA HIS A 966 -7.39 -0.66 -22.39
C HIS A 966 -6.76 -0.30 -21.04
N THR A 967 -7.50 0.49 -20.24
CA THR A 967 -7.27 0.67 -18.81
C THR A 967 -8.19 -0.25 -17.99
N ASN A 968 -7.77 -0.60 -16.78
CA ASN A 968 -8.46 -1.59 -15.95
C ASN A 968 -9.65 -1.03 -15.15
N HIS A 969 -9.78 0.30 -15.01
CA HIS A 969 -10.82 0.94 -14.20
C HIS A 969 -11.81 1.76 -15.05
N GLY A 970 -11.39 2.92 -15.55
CA GLY A 970 -12.19 3.80 -16.39
C GLY A 970 -11.34 4.84 -17.14
N SER A 971 -11.92 5.40 -18.21
CA SER A 971 -11.23 6.31 -19.14
C SER A 971 -12.19 7.37 -19.69
N VAL A 972 -11.66 8.52 -20.11
CA VAL A 972 -12.41 9.51 -20.89
C VAL A 972 -12.75 9.01 -22.31
N ASN A 973 -11.98 8.05 -22.83
CA ASN A 973 -12.25 7.39 -24.11
C ASN A 973 -13.22 6.21 -23.90
N ARG A 974 -14.10 5.97 -24.88
CA ARG A 974 -15.08 4.87 -24.85
C ARG A 974 -14.41 3.49 -24.80
N TYR A 975 -15.16 2.49 -24.36
CA TYR A 975 -14.75 1.09 -24.30
C TYR A 975 -13.49 0.85 -23.45
N LEU A 976 -13.29 1.65 -22.39
CA LEU A 976 -12.11 1.63 -21.53
C LEU A 976 -10.77 1.83 -22.27
N ILE A 977 -10.77 2.38 -23.48
CA ILE A 977 -9.54 2.59 -24.25
C ILE A 977 -8.69 3.66 -23.53
N ARG A 978 -7.37 3.50 -23.48
CA ARG A 978 -6.48 4.45 -22.79
C ARG A 978 -6.53 5.84 -23.45
N SER A 979 -6.18 6.89 -22.70
CA SER A 979 -6.15 8.27 -23.19
C SER A 979 -4.90 8.61 -24.04
N ASP A 980 -3.83 7.82 -23.93
CA ASP A 980 -2.59 7.93 -24.72
C ASP A 980 -2.62 7.09 -26.02
N VAL A 981 -3.64 6.26 -26.20
CA VAL A 981 -3.92 5.56 -27.47
C VAL A 981 -4.77 6.49 -28.34
N ASP A 982 -4.20 6.97 -29.45
CA ASP A 982 -4.91 7.80 -30.45
C ASP A 982 -5.97 6.97 -31.18
N TRP A 983 -7.13 6.82 -30.54
CA TRP A 983 -8.27 6.03 -30.97
C TRP A 983 -9.50 6.89 -31.27
N VAL A 984 -10.23 6.46 -32.29
CA VAL A 984 -11.21 7.27 -33.01
C VAL A 984 -12.45 6.39 -33.28
N ASP A 985 -13.56 6.64 -32.54
CA ASP A 985 -14.85 5.92 -32.59
C ASP A 985 -15.60 6.05 -33.93
N ALA A 986 -15.06 5.43 -34.98
CA ALA A 986 -15.52 5.52 -36.37
C ALA A 986 -16.84 4.76 -36.65
N ALA A 987 -17.81 4.82 -35.72
CA ALA A 987 -19.11 4.15 -35.83
C ALA A 987 -19.82 4.50 -37.16
N PRO A 988 -20.34 3.50 -37.90
CA PRO A 988 -20.55 2.10 -37.51
C PRO A 988 -19.34 1.15 -37.71
N ASN A 989 -18.21 1.63 -38.24
CA ASN A 989 -17.14 0.82 -38.82
C ASN A 989 -16.10 0.26 -37.81
N GLY A 990 -16.43 0.14 -36.53
CA GLY A 990 -15.58 -0.56 -35.53
C GLY A 990 -14.41 0.22 -34.94
N GLY A 991 -14.21 1.49 -35.32
CA GLY A 991 -13.15 2.35 -34.78
C GLY A 991 -11.82 2.26 -35.52
N ALA A 992 -10.91 3.20 -35.25
CA ALA A 992 -9.57 3.26 -35.85
C ALA A 992 -8.52 3.72 -34.82
N CYS A 993 -7.26 3.30 -35.01
CA CYS A 993 -6.10 3.67 -34.18
C CYS A 993 -5.01 4.30 -35.05
N TYR A 994 -4.40 5.40 -34.59
CA TYR A 994 -3.33 6.13 -35.31
C TYR A 994 -1.96 6.06 -34.60
N THR A 995 -1.76 5.02 -33.78
CA THR A 995 -0.54 4.84 -32.97
C THR A 995 0.68 4.36 -33.77
N SER A 996 1.88 4.52 -33.18
CA SER A 996 3.17 4.07 -33.76
C SER A 996 3.23 2.56 -34.09
N CYS A 997 2.37 1.75 -33.45
CA CYS A 997 2.13 0.34 -33.80
C CYS A 997 1.97 0.16 -35.32
N HIS A 998 1.26 1.07 -35.99
CA HIS A 998 0.93 1.01 -37.41
C HIS A 998 1.90 1.76 -38.33
N LEU A 999 3.13 2.10 -37.89
CA LEU A 999 4.15 2.90 -38.62
C LEU A 999 3.70 4.34 -39.00
N GLY A 1000 2.54 4.81 -38.52
CA GLY A 1000 1.83 5.94 -39.18
C GLY A 1000 1.45 5.64 -40.65
N SER A 1001 1.56 4.38 -41.08
CA SER A 1001 1.55 4.01 -42.49
C SER A 1001 0.14 3.98 -43.07
N THR A 1002 -0.03 4.71 -44.17
CA THR A 1002 -1.20 4.68 -45.08
C THR A 1002 -2.56 5.12 -44.53
N ALA A 1003 -2.73 5.19 -43.20
CA ALA A 1003 -3.93 5.72 -42.55
C ALA A 1003 -3.94 7.24 -42.34
N ASN A 1004 -3.02 8.00 -42.96
CA ASN A 1004 -3.12 9.47 -43.12
C ASN A 1004 -4.23 9.87 -44.11
N ALA A 1005 -5.37 9.18 -44.05
CA ALA A 1005 -6.61 9.58 -44.67
C ALA A 1005 -7.22 10.70 -43.83
N TYR A 1006 -7.33 11.91 -44.41
CA TYR A 1006 -8.05 13.04 -43.81
C TYR A 1006 -9.55 12.72 -43.70
N SER A 1007 -9.93 11.90 -42.71
CA SER A 1007 -11.19 11.15 -42.71
C SER A 1007 -11.88 11.15 -41.35
N ARG A 1008 -12.61 12.24 -41.09
CA ARG A 1008 -13.86 12.31 -40.30
C ARG A 1008 -13.93 11.55 -38.97
N ILE A 1009 -14.01 12.34 -37.88
CA ILE A 1009 -14.95 12.02 -36.79
C ILE A 1009 -15.83 13.24 -36.48
N VAL A 1010 -17.09 12.95 -36.11
CA VAL A 1010 -18.24 13.86 -35.89
C VAL A 1010 -18.27 15.18 -36.70
N GLY A 1011 -19.12 15.22 -37.73
CA GLY A 1011 -19.76 16.45 -38.24
C GLY A 1011 -18.89 17.46 -38.99
N GLU A 1012 -17.56 17.37 -38.89
CA GLU A 1012 -16.61 18.36 -39.44
C GLU A 1012 -15.82 17.79 -40.63
N ALA A 1013 -15.23 18.68 -41.44
CA ALA A 1013 -14.67 18.34 -42.75
C ALA A 1013 -13.14 18.53 -42.82
N GLY A 1014 -12.44 17.49 -43.27
CA GLY A 1014 -10.99 17.51 -43.50
C GLY A 1014 -10.59 18.03 -44.89
N PRO A 1015 -9.30 18.33 -45.11
CA PRO A 1015 -8.79 18.76 -46.40
C PRO A 1015 -8.82 17.62 -47.43
N THR A 1016 -8.94 17.99 -48.70
CA THR A 1016 -9.04 17.07 -49.84
C THR A 1016 -7.90 17.22 -50.84
N ALA A 1017 -7.02 18.22 -50.69
CA ALA A 1017 -5.77 18.37 -51.44
C ALA A 1017 -4.76 19.25 -50.67
N ILE A 1018 -3.46 19.03 -50.88
CA ILE A 1018 -2.37 19.92 -50.45
C ILE A 1018 -1.43 20.11 -51.66
N THR A 1019 -0.91 21.33 -51.87
CA THR A 1019 -0.05 21.64 -53.03
C THR A 1019 0.94 22.77 -52.71
N ALA A 1020 2.22 22.58 -53.00
CA ALA A 1020 3.26 23.61 -52.89
C ALA A 1020 3.72 24.05 -54.30
N PRO A 1021 3.45 25.31 -54.74
CA PRO A 1021 3.78 25.71 -56.11
C PRO A 1021 5.25 26.08 -56.29
N VAL A 1022 5.97 25.27 -57.10
CA VAL A 1022 7.28 25.58 -57.73
C VAL A 1022 8.45 25.68 -56.72
N ASN A 1023 9.36 24.70 -56.63
CA ASN A 1023 10.27 24.37 -57.75
C ASN A 1023 10.79 22.91 -57.80
N ASP A 1024 10.38 22.01 -56.91
CA ASP A 1024 10.99 20.66 -56.79
C ASP A 1024 10.43 19.58 -57.72
N GLY A 1025 9.74 19.98 -58.80
CA GLY A 1025 9.21 19.06 -59.82
C GLY A 1025 8.03 18.18 -59.37
N VAL A 1026 7.70 18.14 -58.07
CA VAL A 1026 6.60 17.31 -57.56
C VAL A 1026 5.25 17.94 -57.88
N THR A 1027 4.49 17.27 -58.76
CA THR A 1027 3.04 17.43 -58.92
C THR A 1027 2.42 16.05 -58.97
N GLY A 1028 1.63 15.70 -57.95
CA GLY A 1028 1.07 14.37 -57.75
C GLY A 1028 -0.04 14.39 -56.70
N GLY A 1029 -0.56 13.21 -56.36
CA GLY A 1029 -1.44 13.03 -55.22
C GLY A 1029 -0.66 13.04 -53.90
N LEU A 1030 -1.36 12.98 -52.76
CA LEU A 1030 -0.73 12.94 -51.43
C LEU A 1030 0.22 11.72 -51.24
N ALA A 1031 0.07 10.67 -52.04
CA ALA A 1031 0.95 9.51 -52.05
C ALA A 1031 2.36 9.78 -52.63
N ASP A 1032 2.52 10.85 -53.42
CA ASP A 1032 3.72 11.10 -54.25
C ASP A 1032 4.70 12.10 -53.60
N VAL A 1033 4.43 12.57 -52.37
CA VAL A 1033 5.14 13.71 -51.73
C VAL A 1033 5.64 13.39 -50.32
N LEU A 1034 6.11 12.16 -50.09
CA LEU A 1034 6.74 11.75 -48.83
C LEU A 1034 8.27 11.76 -48.97
N HIS A 1035 8.93 12.60 -48.16
CA HIS A 1035 10.35 12.47 -47.86
C HIS A 1035 10.56 12.40 -46.34
N GLN A 1036 11.71 11.86 -45.92
CA GLN A 1036 12.05 11.49 -44.54
C GLN A 1036 11.65 12.60 -43.54
N ASP A 1037 10.72 12.36 -42.60
CA ASP A 1037 10.99 11.59 -41.37
C ASP A 1037 9.77 10.78 -40.86
N GLY A 1038 8.80 10.48 -41.72
CA GLY A 1038 7.64 9.62 -41.39
C GLY A 1038 6.59 10.19 -40.42
N ALA A 1039 6.89 11.26 -39.69
CA ALA A 1039 6.02 11.83 -38.64
C ALA A 1039 5.38 13.19 -38.99
N TYR A 1040 5.83 13.90 -40.03
CA TYR A 1040 5.35 15.24 -40.40
C TYR A 1040 5.35 15.48 -41.91
N TYR A 1041 4.46 16.35 -42.39
CA TYR A 1041 4.64 17.05 -43.66
C TYR A 1041 5.60 18.22 -43.44
N VAL A 1042 6.84 18.08 -43.91
CA VAL A 1042 7.91 19.08 -43.75
C VAL A 1042 8.08 19.89 -45.03
N VAL A 1043 8.27 21.20 -44.89
CA VAL A 1043 8.61 22.10 -46.00
C VAL A 1043 9.80 22.97 -45.58
N ASP A 1044 10.93 22.80 -46.26
CA ASP A 1044 12.09 23.69 -46.14
C ASP A 1044 11.79 25.06 -46.76
N GLU A 1045 12.28 26.12 -46.13
CA GLU A 1045 12.26 27.45 -46.69
C GLU A 1045 13.37 27.66 -47.74
N ARG A 1046 13.12 28.52 -48.74
CA ARG A 1046 14.07 28.84 -49.81
C ARG A 1046 14.28 30.34 -49.97
N GLN A 1047 15.42 30.72 -50.54
CA GLN A 1047 15.70 32.13 -50.84
C GLN A 1047 14.74 32.66 -51.91
N GLY A 1048 13.86 33.60 -51.54
CA GLY A 1048 12.85 34.17 -52.43
C GLY A 1048 11.83 35.06 -51.70
N SER A 1049 10.76 35.42 -52.40
CA SER A 1049 9.53 35.97 -51.80
C SER A 1049 8.34 35.61 -52.71
N PRO A 1050 7.39 34.74 -52.29
CA PRO A 1050 7.44 33.98 -51.04
C PRO A 1050 8.68 33.08 -50.98
N ALA A 1051 9.20 32.89 -49.78
CA ALA A 1051 10.31 31.99 -49.49
C ALA A 1051 9.83 30.56 -49.22
N MET A 1052 8.58 30.42 -48.79
CA MET A 1052 7.85 29.16 -48.63
C MET A 1052 6.37 29.37 -48.95
N ARG A 1053 5.72 28.43 -49.64
CA ARG A 1053 4.27 28.43 -49.88
C ARG A 1053 3.68 27.03 -49.81
N VAL A 1054 2.63 26.87 -49.01
CA VAL A 1054 1.77 25.67 -48.97
C VAL A 1054 0.33 26.10 -49.18
N GLU A 1055 -0.38 25.47 -50.11
CA GLU A 1055 -1.84 25.61 -50.27
C GLU A 1055 -2.55 24.33 -49.85
N ILE A 1056 -3.69 24.48 -49.15
CA ILE A 1056 -4.49 23.39 -48.59
C ILE A 1056 -5.94 23.61 -49.03
N GLY A 1057 -6.48 22.67 -49.80
CA GLY A 1057 -7.87 22.70 -50.29
C GLY A 1057 -8.76 21.74 -49.51
N PHE A 1058 -10.01 22.16 -49.27
CA PHE A 1058 -11.08 21.39 -48.67
C PHE A 1058 -12.26 21.40 -49.65
N THR A 1059 -12.94 20.28 -49.87
CA THR A 1059 -14.12 20.21 -50.77
C THR A 1059 -15.25 19.38 -50.17
N GLY A 1060 -16.47 19.59 -50.66
CA GLY A 1060 -17.68 18.94 -50.14
C GLY A 1060 -18.25 19.57 -48.87
N LEU A 1061 -17.89 20.82 -48.56
CA LEU A 1061 -18.42 21.57 -47.42
C LEU A 1061 -19.92 21.89 -47.62
N THR A 1062 -20.76 21.45 -46.68
CA THR A 1062 -22.21 21.75 -46.66
C THR A 1062 -22.56 22.97 -45.81
N ALA A 1063 -21.59 23.54 -45.10
CA ALA A 1063 -21.73 24.70 -44.22
C ALA A 1063 -20.42 25.52 -44.21
N THR A 1064 -20.45 26.70 -43.58
CA THR A 1064 -19.24 27.50 -43.32
C THR A 1064 -18.64 27.11 -41.98
N PRO A 1065 -17.35 26.73 -41.90
CA PRO A 1065 -16.70 26.41 -40.64
C PRO A 1065 -16.46 27.67 -39.80
N VAL A 1066 -16.49 27.53 -38.47
CA VAL A 1066 -16.17 28.62 -37.54
C VAL A 1066 -14.66 28.90 -37.52
N ALA A 1067 -13.81 27.87 -37.62
CA ALA A 1067 -12.35 28.02 -37.59
C ALA A 1067 -11.60 26.97 -38.42
N LEU A 1068 -10.34 27.30 -38.75
CA LEU A 1068 -9.28 26.38 -39.16
C LEU A 1068 -8.39 26.10 -37.94
N ARG A 1069 -7.98 24.85 -37.76
CA ARG A 1069 -7.01 24.40 -36.76
C ARG A 1069 -5.80 23.76 -37.46
N LEU A 1070 -4.63 24.07 -36.93
CA LEU A 1070 -3.30 23.68 -37.42
C LEU A 1070 -2.47 23.19 -36.22
N TRP A 1071 -2.08 21.92 -36.19
CA TRP A 1071 -1.09 21.39 -35.24
C TRP A 1071 0.25 21.16 -35.97
N GLY A 1072 1.33 21.67 -35.38
CA GLY A 1072 2.67 21.64 -35.97
C GLY A 1072 3.55 22.75 -35.40
N ARG A 1073 4.61 23.14 -36.12
CA ARG A 1073 5.50 24.26 -35.77
C ARG A 1073 6.18 24.88 -36.99
N TYR A 1074 6.67 26.12 -36.85
CA TYR A 1074 7.64 26.70 -37.78
C TYR A 1074 8.94 26.98 -37.03
N ASP A 1075 9.97 26.22 -37.37
CA ASP A 1075 11.26 26.27 -36.72
C ASP A 1075 12.21 27.20 -37.50
N PRO A 1076 12.68 28.31 -36.89
CA PRO A 1076 13.68 29.19 -37.49
C PRO A 1076 15.13 28.71 -37.27
N ALA A 1077 15.36 27.48 -36.79
CA ALA A 1077 16.69 26.94 -36.53
C ALA A 1077 17.60 27.86 -35.68
N GLY A 1078 17.00 28.60 -34.73
CA GLY A 1078 17.67 29.60 -33.90
C GLY A 1078 17.97 30.96 -34.57
N VAL A 1079 17.72 31.12 -35.87
CA VAL A 1079 18.04 32.33 -36.64
C VAL A 1079 16.84 33.27 -36.68
N ALA A 1080 16.84 34.31 -35.83
CA ALA A 1080 15.72 35.26 -35.68
C ALA A 1080 15.55 36.27 -36.85
N LEU A 1081 15.78 35.86 -38.11
CA LEU A 1081 15.69 36.71 -39.29
C LEU A 1081 14.25 36.79 -39.84
N GLY A 1082 13.52 37.82 -39.44
CA GLY A 1082 12.40 38.35 -40.22
C GLY A 1082 11.14 37.48 -40.33
N HIS A 1083 10.95 36.52 -39.42
CA HIS A 1083 9.81 35.58 -39.41
C HIS A 1083 8.45 36.21 -39.75
N ASN A 1084 7.87 35.80 -40.89
CA ASN A 1084 6.57 36.28 -41.36
C ASN A 1084 5.80 35.19 -42.15
N VAL A 1085 5.56 34.04 -41.50
CA VAL A 1085 4.57 33.05 -41.95
C VAL A 1085 3.15 33.63 -41.78
N VAL A 1086 2.42 33.76 -42.88
CA VAL A 1086 1.05 34.30 -42.94
C VAL A 1086 0.08 33.20 -43.35
N VAL A 1087 -0.96 32.97 -42.55
CA VAL A 1087 -2.04 32.03 -42.86
C VAL A 1087 -3.21 32.80 -43.47
N ARG A 1088 -3.73 32.34 -44.62
CA ARG A 1088 -4.77 33.00 -45.43
C ARG A 1088 -5.87 32.04 -45.84
N ALA A 1089 -7.06 32.56 -46.11
CA ALA A 1089 -8.12 31.85 -46.85
C ALA A 1089 -8.41 32.57 -48.18
N TRP A 1090 -8.91 31.84 -49.18
CA TRP A 1090 -9.36 32.42 -50.45
C TRP A 1090 -10.78 32.97 -50.32
N ASP A 1091 -10.98 34.24 -50.67
CA ASP A 1091 -12.29 34.87 -50.72
C ASP A 1091 -12.94 34.65 -52.10
N PHE A 1092 -13.97 33.80 -52.13
CA PHE A 1092 -14.77 33.47 -53.31
C PHE A 1092 -15.89 34.48 -53.58
N ALA A 1093 -16.23 35.37 -52.63
CA ALA A 1093 -17.34 36.31 -52.76
C ALA A 1093 -16.89 37.76 -53.10
N ALA A 1094 -15.59 38.05 -52.98
CA ALA A 1094 -15.02 39.31 -53.42
C ALA A 1094 -15.20 39.55 -54.93
N ALA A 1095 -15.51 40.80 -55.33
CA ALA A 1095 -15.70 41.19 -56.73
C ALA A 1095 -14.46 40.95 -57.61
N THR A 1096 -13.28 40.89 -56.98
CA THR A 1096 -12.07 40.27 -57.53
C THR A 1096 -11.60 39.22 -56.50
N PRO A 1097 -11.78 37.91 -56.74
CA PRO A 1097 -11.39 36.87 -55.80
C PRO A 1097 -9.89 36.89 -55.47
N GLY A 1098 -9.53 36.56 -54.23
CA GLY A 1098 -8.14 36.65 -53.76
C GLY A 1098 -7.91 36.17 -52.33
N TRP A 1099 -6.64 36.10 -51.93
CA TRP A 1099 -6.24 35.66 -50.59
C TRP A 1099 -6.45 36.74 -49.52
N VAL A 1100 -7.07 36.35 -48.40
CA VAL A 1100 -7.30 37.19 -47.22
C VAL A 1100 -6.58 36.58 -46.01
N THR A 1101 -5.73 37.35 -45.35
CA THR A 1101 -5.03 36.94 -44.13
C THR A 1101 -5.99 36.65 -42.98
N LEU A 1102 -5.86 35.47 -42.38
CA LEU A 1102 -6.53 35.07 -41.13
C LEU A 1102 -5.66 35.37 -39.90
N GLY A 1103 -4.34 35.26 -40.06
CA GLY A 1103 -3.37 35.51 -38.99
C GLY A 1103 -1.94 35.18 -39.41
N LYS A 1104 -1.06 35.00 -38.43
CA LYS A 1104 0.30 34.49 -38.62
C LYS A 1104 0.50 33.19 -37.86
N LEU A 1105 1.42 32.35 -38.34
CA LEU A 1105 1.99 31.27 -37.55
C LEU A 1105 3.14 31.86 -36.72
N PRO A 1106 3.32 31.54 -35.43
CA PRO A 1106 4.49 31.99 -34.66
C PRO A 1106 5.74 31.20 -35.05
N ALA A 1107 6.91 31.74 -34.72
CA ALA A 1107 8.16 30.98 -34.73
C ALA A 1107 8.25 30.15 -33.45
N ALA A 1108 8.45 28.84 -33.56
CA ALA A 1108 8.56 27.92 -32.45
C ALA A 1108 9.34 26.66 -32.87
N SER A 1109 10.34 26.28 -32.08
CA SER A 1109 11.00 24.96 -32.20
C SER A 1109 10.19 23.82 -31.55
N VAL A 1110 9.05 24.13 -30.94
CA VAL A 1110 8.14 23.18 -30.27
C VAL A 1110 6.77 23.21 -30.95
N ASN A 1111 6.12 22.04 -31.05
CA ASN A 1111 4.79 21.91 -31.64
C ASN A 1111 3.70 22.61 -30.80
N GLY A 1112 2.66 23.12 -31.46
CA GLY A 1112 1.48 23.66 -30.78
C GLY A 1112 0.23 23.69 -31.68
N LEU A 1113 -0.91 23.97 -31.05
CA LEU A 1113 -2.19 24.20 -31.73
C LEU A 1113 -2.38 25.68 -32.07
N TYR A 1114 -2.59 25.97 -33.35
CA TYR A 1114 -2.91 27.30 -33.85
C TYR A 1114 -4.31 27.30 -34.45
N THR A 1115 -5.14 28.27 -34.06
CA THR A 1115 -6.55 28.37 -34.45
C THR A 1115 -6.82 29.71 -35.13
N TYR A 1116 -7.47 29.68 -36.29
CA TYR A 1116 -7.72 30.84 -37.15
C TYR A 1116 -9.22 30.92 -37.50
N PRO A 1117 -9.93 32.04 -37.26
CA PRO A 1117 -11.37 32.11 -37.49
C PRO A 1117 -11.72 32.19 -38.99
N ILE A 1118 -12.66 31.35 -39.45
CA ILE A 1118 -13.14 31.25 -40.85
C ILE A 1118 -14.68 31.44 -40.95
N ALA A 1119 -15.35 31.81 -39.86
CA ALA A 1119 -16.82 31.94 -39.68
C ALA A 1119 -17.60 32.91 -40.62
N HIS A 1120 -17.09 33.25 -41.81
CA HIS A 1120 -17.76 34.07 -42.82
C HIS A 1120 -17.93 33.27 -44.13
N PRO A 1121 -19.16 33.13 -44.67
CA PRO A 1121 -19.45 32.34 -45.88
C PRO A 1121 -18.77 32.78 -47.20
N ARG A 1122 -17.89 33.80 -47.16
CA ARG A 1122 -17.12 34.26 -48.31
C ARG A 1122 -15.93 33.35 -48.63
N PHE A 1123 -15.49 32.57 -47.65
CA PHE A 1123 -14.36 31.65 -47.78
C PHE A 1123 -14.75 30.27 -48.32
N VAL A 1124 -16.04 29.98 -48.45
CA VAL A 1124 -16.56 28.74 -49.03
C VAL A 1124 -17.21 29.05 -50.37
N SER A 1125 -16.83 28.34 -51.42
CA SER A 1125 -17.38 28.49 -52.76
C SER A 1125 -18.81 27.92 -52.85
N GLY A 1126 -19.55 28.30 -53.89
CA GLY A 1126 -20.88 27.75 -54.18
C GLY A 1126 -20.92 26.24 -54.47
N SER A 1127 -19.76 25.58 -54.59
CA SER A 1127 -19.62 24.12 -54.71
C SER A 1127 -19.05 23.45 -53.45
N GLY A 1128 -18.98 24.18 -52.33
CA GLY A 1128 -18.47 23.64 -51.06
C GLY A 1128 -16.94 23.50 -51.01
N GLU A 1129 -16.21 24.38 -51.69
CA GLU A 1129 -14.73 24.42 -51.65
C GLU A 1129 -14.24 25.52 -50.71
N LEU A 1130 -13.24 25.23 -49.87
CA LEU A 1130 -12.45 26.22 -49.12
C LEU A 1130 -10.98 26.03 -49.47
N ARG A 1131 -10.25 27.12 -49.70
CA ARG A 1131 -8.80 27.11 -49.91
C ARG A 1131 -8.09 27.93 -48.86
N ILE A 1132 -7.01 27.37 -48.31
CA ILE A 1132 -6.09 27.95 -47.34
C ILE A 1132 -4.71 28.07 -47.97
N GLN A 1133 -3.94 29.09 -47.58
CA GLN A 1133 -2.55 29.27 -47.97
C GLN A 1133 -1.70 29.66 -46.76
N ILE A 1134 -0.52 29.06 -46.64
CA ILE A 1134 0.51 29.36 -45.65
C ILE A 1134 1.73 29.86 -46.44
N ASP A 1135 2.01 31.17 -46.33
CA ASP A 1135 3.09 31.87 -47.05
C ASP A 1135 4.14 32.37 -46.05
N HIS A 1136 5.42 31.98 -46.17
CA HIS A 1136 6.49 32.83 -45.64
C HIS A 1136 6.85 33.90 -46.67
N THR A 1137 6.69 35.17 -46.28
CA THR A 1137 6.69 36.31 -47.21
C THR A 1137 7.98 37.13 -47.19
N SER A 1138 8.80 36.97 -46.18
CA SER A 1138 10.13 37.58 -46.04
C SER A 1138 11.17 36.85 -46.89
N GLY A 1139 12.38 37.42 -47.03
CA GLY A 1139 13.52 36.69 -47.59
C GLY A 1139 13.99 35.59 -46.64
N GLY A 1140 13.94 34.35 -47.11
CA GLY A 1140 14.10 33.15 -46.29
C GLY A 1140 15.51 32.61 -46.10
N HIS A 1141 15.65 31.68 -45.15
CA HIS A 1141 16.88 30.93 -44.87
C HIS A 1141 16.67 29.44 -45.16
N GLN A 1142 17.69 28.79 -45.75
CA GLN A 1142 17.62 27.39 -46.20
C GLN A 1142 17.47 26.34 -45.07
N ASP A 1143 17.62 26.76 -43.81
CA ASP A 1143 17.58 25.91 -42.63
C ASP A 1143 16.26 26.08 -41.84
N HIS A 1144 15.41 27.05 -42.19
CA HIS A 1144 14.09 27.19 -41.57
C HIS A 1144 13.10 26.15 -42.14
N ARG A 1145 12.23 25.60 -41.28
CA ARG A 1145 11.31 24.52 -41.67
C ARG A 1145 9.92 24.68 -41.08
N LEU A 1146 8.90 24.49 -41.92
CA LEU A 1146 7.53 24.26 -41.47
C LEU A 1146 7.30 22.75 -41.29
N TYR A 1147 6.89 22.34 -40.09
CA TYR A 1147 6.45 20.99 -39.79
C TYR A 1147 4.93 21.03 -39.55
N LEU A 1148 4.14 20.37 -40.40
CA LEU A 1148 2.70 20.19 -40.19
C LEU A 1148 2.41 18.73 -39.83
N ASP A 1149 1.64 18.53 -38.76
CA ASP A 1149 1.08 17.24 -38.34
C ASP A 1149 -0.37 17.14 -38.83
N ARG A 1150 -1.26 17.94 -38.24
CA ARG A 1150 -2.71 17.88 -38.51
C ARG A 1150 -3.31 19.23 -38.89
N VAL A 1151 -4.22 19.22 -39.85
CA VAL A 1151 -4.94 20.40 -40.34
C VAL A 1151 -6.42 20.05 -40.54
N TRP A 1152 -7.32 20.80 -39.89
CA TRP A 1152 -8.75 20.52 -39.96
C TRP A 1152 -9.62 21.78 -39.78
N LEU A 1153 -10.90 21.66 -40.11
CA LEU A 1153 -11.91 22.69 -39.87
C LEU A 1153 -12.72 22.35 -38.62
N GLN A 1154 -13.10 23.38 -37.87
CA GLN A 1154 -14.07 23.33 -36.78
C GLN A 1154 -15.33 24.09 -37.19
N ASN A 1155 -16.51 23.55 -36.90
CA ASN A 1155 -17.83 24.15 -37.15
C ASN A 1155 -18.39 24.92 -35.93
#